data_AF-A0A7Y5D4J0-F1
#
_entry.id   AF-A0A7Y5D4J0-F1
#
_cell.length_a   1.000
_cell.length_b   1.000
_cell.length_c   1.000
_cell.angle_alpha   90.00
_cell.angle_beta   90.00
_cell.angle_gamma   90.00
#
_symmetry.space_group_name_H-M   'P 1'
#
loop_
_entity.id
_entity.type
_entity.pdbx_description
1 polymer ?
#
loop_
_entity_poly.entity_id
_entity_poly.type
_entity_poly.pdbx_seq_one_letter_code
_entity_poly.pdbx_strand_id
1 'polypeptide(L)'
;MKRIFTILTAVAVLMILSVGSSVCWLSSTQIEQSKQQAMQATAAGIAATLSGRIALLQQLVATLAQSPPVIAAFNSADPLKLEQTATQLEQYIPGAIKIRLVLPETPNQTVTAPAMGFADQEMVRESFTNQQLPAVHEQGNNQHLAIAAKTTQNNTTIGVLLASITVTPINQSIQTATINDGYMRLMQGKLPLQEHGESTLKDAATQQINVDNSNWRIEYASAPALDSTLKSLFAALIVAAALLAVLLCFQAYRYFENLFVRDRGVVIAATKDLLSNRLQENYPVKFSEMHFMIESITAFDRTLKKSLQPQAETAPYHFSEESEGFNFSISTAITIPSETSESHEHKNDDEGQSAVNLFPVAQDTLDTLFKGITIRGIVDKHLTKALVYDIGRAYGSELLSQQIKKIILGHDARHSSPAFAEAFAKGVIATGLNVLDIGQVPIPLLYFVALQTEGASGVMITGGHSTGQVNGLKFLINGEPSNEKQLAALKKRMGTENYTLNASGSIERNNRYSNDYLNKITKDIQLINPLKVVLDCGNGVTSLIAPKLLKALGCEVIELFCEINGDFPNHFPDPSKSENMSDLMAAVHHYQADIGIAFNGDGDRLGLVDSAGKLIAPDRQILLFAKNILQTKPGADIIYDEKCSPQITEQITQYGGRPLVCKGGQALLRAKLKETSAAFAGEMNGRMMFNDRWSGLDDALYAAARLLEILSADVRDSAAIFSALSNPARKPALSTEFQDG
;
A
#
# COMPACT_ATOMS: atom_id res chain seq x y z
N MET A 1 15.21 -46.18 -42.53
CA MET A 1 16.18 -45.37 -41.76
C MET A 1 15.63 -44.04 -41.28
N LYS A 2 15.16 -43.13 -42.15
CA LYS A 2 14.66 -41.80 -41.74
C LYS A 2 13.68 -41.83 -40.55
N ARG A 3 12.63 -42.67 -40.61
CA ARG A 3 11.64 -42.83 -39.52
C ARG A 3 12.27 -43.28 -38.18
N ILE A 4 13.23 -44.20 -38.22
CA ILE A 4 13.90 -44.74 -37.02
C ILE A 4 14.74 -43.64 -36.36
N PHE A 5 15.55 -42.91 -37.14
CA PHE A 5 16.38 -41.83 -36.61
C PHE A 5 15.54 -40.64 -36.11
N THR A 6 14.40 -40.32 -36.72
CA THR A 6 13.48 -39.31 -36.16
C THR A 6 12.88 -39.72 -34.83
N ILE A 7 12.48 -40.99 -34.66
CA ILE A 7 11.95 -41.49 -33.38
C ILE A 7 13.05 -41.47 -32.31
N LEU A 8 14.25 -41.95 -32.66
CA LEU A 8 15.40 -41.95 -31.75
C LEU A 8 15.77 -40.53 -31.30
N THR A 9 15.78 -39.58 -32.22
CA THR A 9 16.05 -38.16 -31.93
C THR A 9 14.97 -37.57 -31.02
N ALA A 10 13.69 -37.85 -31.30
CA ALA A 10 12.58 -37.36 -30.49
C ALA A 10 12.64 -37.90 -29.05
N VAL A 11 12.95 -39.19 -28.88
CA VAL A 11 13.11 -39.82 -27.56
C VAL A 11 14.32 -39.25 -26.82
N ALA A 12 15.46 -39.05 -27.49
CA ALA A 12 16.65 -38.46 -26.89
C ALA A 12 16.40 -37.01 -26.40
N VAL A 13 15.76 -36.18 -27.22
CA VAL A 13 15.40 -34.80 -26.86
C VAL A 13 14.43 -34.78 -25.67
N LEU A 14 13.41 -35.64 -25.70
CA LEU A 14 12.42 -35.70 -24.61
C LEU A 14 13.04 -36.14 -23.29
N MET A 15 13.99 -37.09 -23.31
CA MET A 15 14.74 -37.50 -22.12
C MET A 15 15.64 -36.38 -21.58
N ILE A 16 16.34 -35.64 -22.44
CA ILE A 16 17.21 -34.53 -22.01
C ILE A 16 16.38 -33.41 -21.36
N LEU A 17 15.25 -33.05 -21.98
CA LEU A 17 14.36 -32.02 -21.45
C LEU A 17 13.74 -32.45 -20.12
N SER A 18 13.27 -33.70 -20.01
CA SER A 18 12.61 -34.19 -18.81
C SER A 18 13.58 -34.33 -17.64
N VAL A 19 14.74 -34.95 -17.85
CA VAL A 19 15.76 -35.16 -16.81
C VAL A 19 16.37 -33.82 -16.40
N GLY A 20 16.74 -32.96 -17.37
CA GLY A 20 17.31 -31.65 -17.09
C GLY A 20 16.37 -30.75 -16.29
N SER A 21 15.10 -30.70 -16.69
CA SER A 21 14.09 -29.92 -15.95
C SER A 21 13.82 -30.49 -14.57
N SER A 22 13.76 -31.81 -14.42
CA SER A 22 13.55 -32.48 -13.13
C SER A 22 14.68 -32.22 -12.15
N VAL A 23 15.93 -32.31 -12.60
CA VAL A 23 17.11 -32.03 -11.76
C VAL A 23 17.17 -30.56 -11.36
N CYS A 24 16.88 -29.64 -12.28
CA CYS A 24 16.86 -28.20 -11.98
C CYS A 24 15.76 -27.87 -10.96
N TRP A 25 14.57 -28.44 -11.12
CA TRP A 25 13.46 -28.27 -10.19
C TRP A 25 13.76 -28.85 -8.81
N LEU A 26 14.29 -30.08 -8.74
CA LEU A 26 14.64 -30.73 -7.48
C LEU A 26 15.76 -29.96 -6.75
N SER A 27 16.77 -29.49 -7.47
CA SER A 27 17.83 -28.65 -6.91
C SER A 27 17.30 -27.32 -6.39
N SER A 28 16.46 -26.63 -7.18
CA SER A 28 15.85 -25.35 -6.77
C SER A 28 15.00 -25.51 -5.51
N THR A 29 14.17 -26.55 -5.45
CA THR A 29 13.30 -26.81 -4.28
C THR A 29 14.11 -27.16 -3.04
N GLN A 30 15.18 -27.96 -3.17
CA GLN A 30 16.07 -28.29 -2.05
C GLN A 30 16.83 -27.06 -1.53
N ILE A 31 17.30 -26.18 -2.43
CA ILE A 31 17.96 -24.93 -2.05
C ILE A 31 16.96 -24.01 -1.32
N GLU A 32 15.75 -23.83 -1.85
CA GLU A 32 14.70 -23.03 -1.20
C GLU A 32 14.37 -23.53 0.20
N GLN A 33 14.19 -24.85 0.36
CA GLN A 33 13.96 -25.45 1.67
C GLN A 33 15.12 -25.23 2.63
N SER A 34 16.37 -25.38 2.16
CA SER A 34 17.55 -25.16 2.99
C SER A 34 17.69 -23.71 3.46
N LYS A 35 17.43 -22.74 2.57
CA LYS A 35 17.43 -21.30 2.90
C LYS A 35 16.32 -20.97 3.89
N GLN A 36 15.12 -21.53 3.69
CA GLN A 36 14.00 -21.32 4.59
C GLN A 36 14.29 -21.90 5.99
N GLN A 37 14.87 -23.09 6.08
CA GLN A 37 15.27 -23.70 7.36
C GLN A 37 16.35 -22.87 8.08
N ALA A 38 17.34 -22.35 7.34
CA ALA A 38 18.38 -21.48 7.92
C ALA A 38 17.78 -20.18 8.47
N MET A 39 16.85 -19.55 7.73
CA MET A 39 16.15 -18.35 8.20
C MET A 39 15.26 -18.64 9.40
N GLN A 40 14.54 -19.76 9.41
CA GLN A 40 13.73 -20.19 10.54
C GLN A 40 14.58 -20.43 11.79
N ALA A 41 15.73 -21.10 11.66
CA ALA A 41 16.65 -21.34 12.77
C ALA A 41 17.21 -20.04 13.34
N THR A 42 17.56 -19.09 12.46
CA THR A 42 18.06 -17.76 12.85
C THR A 42 16.98 -16.97 13.58
N ALA A 43 15.76 -16.92 13.03
CA ALA A 43 14.62 -16.25 13.64
C ALA A 43 14.24 -16.88 15.00
N ALA A 44 14.25 -18.21 15.10
CA ALA A 44 14.01 -18.94 16.35
C ALA A 44 15.08 -18.64 17.41
N GLY A 45 16.36 -18.58 17.02
CA GLY A 45 17.46 -18.24 17.93
C GLY A 45 17.34 -16.81 18.49
N ILE A 46 16.96 -15.85 17.64
CA ILE A 46 16.72 -14.46 18.05
C ILE A 46 15.50 -14.39 18.96
N ALA A 47 14.40 -15.05 18.60
CA ALA A 47 13.19 -15.10 19.42
C ALA A 47 13.47 -15.67 20.82
N ALA A 48 14.21 -16.77 20.90
CA ALA A 48 14.59 -17.38 22.18
C ALA A 48 15.49 -16.44 23.01
N THR A 49 16.44 -15.76 22.36
CA THR A 49 17.34 -14.80 23.03
C THR A 49 16.56 -13.59 23.56
N LEU A 50 15.64 -13.03 22.77
CA LEU A 50 14.78 -11.93 23.18
C LEU A 50 13.86 -12.36 24.33
N SER A 51 13.19 -13.50 24.21
CA SER A 51 12.34 -14.06 25.26
C SER A 51 13.09 -14.21 26.59
N GLY A 52 14.30 -14.80 26.57
CA GLY A 52 15.11 -14.96 27.78
C GLY A 52 15.52 -13.63 28.42
N ARG A 53 15.88 -12.63 27.61
CA ARG A 53 16.21 -11.28 28.10
C ARG A 53 15.01 -10.59 28.72
N ILE A 54 13.84 -10.67 28.06
CA ILE A 54 12.61 -10.06 28.54
C ILE A 54 12.13 -10.72 29.83
N ALA A 55 12.18 -12.06 29.92
CA ALA A 55 11.85 -12.79 31.14
C ALA A 55 12.74 -12.36 32.33
N LEU A 56 14.04 -12.20 32.10
CA LEU A 56 14.98 -11.72 33.14
C LEU A 56 14.63 -10.30 33.59
N LEU A 57 14.36 -9.38 32.66
CA LEU A 57 13.97 -8.01 32.98
C LEU A 57 12.66 -7.96 33.75
N GLN A 58 11.64 -8.72 33.32
CA GLN A 58 10.36 -8.80 34.04
C GLN A 58 10.55 -9.33 35.46
N GLN A 59 11.34 -10.38 35.65
CA GLN A 59 11.61 -10.94 36.96
C GLN A 59 12.37 -9.95 37.86
N LEU A 60 13.33 -9.22 37.30
CA LEU A 60 14.08 -8.19 38.02
C LEU A 60 13.16 -7.04 38.46
N VAL A 61 12.34 -6.51 37.54
CA VAL A 61 11.35 -5.46 37.83
C VAL A 61 10.34 -5.93 38.89
N ALA A 62 9.83 -7.16 38.77
CA ALA A 62 8.91 -7.75 39.74
C ALA A 62 9.56 -7.94 41.13
N THR A 63 10.83 -8.33 41.19
CA THR A 63 11.57 -8.48 42.44
C THR A 63 11.79 -7.12 43.11
N LEU A 64 12.18 -6.10 42.34
CA LEU A 64 12.36 -4.73 42.84
C LEU A 64 11.05 -4.11 43.31
N ALA A 65 9.95 -4.37 42.60
CA ALA A 65 8.61 -3.90 42.98
C ALA A 65 8.19 -4.40 44.36
N GLN A 66 8.67 -5.56 44.80
CA GLN A 66 8.37 -6.16 46.11
C GLN A 66 9.45 -5.88 47.17
N SER A 67 10.42 -5.00 46.88
CA SER A 67 11.49 -4.67 47.82
C SER A 67 10.99 -3.82 49.01
N PRO A 68 11.60 -3.96 50.20
CA PRO A 68 11.20 -3.17 51.38
C PRO A 68 11.20 -1.64 51.16
N PRO A 69 12.17 -1.03 50.44
CA PRO A 69 12.14 0.40 50.13
C PRO A 69 10.92 0.82 49.30
N VAL A 70 10.53 0.03 48.30
CA VAL A 70 9.35 0.31 47.44
C VAL A 70 8.06 0.23 48.23
N ILE A 71 7.90 -0.82 49.05
CA ILE A 71 6.73 -0.97 49.92
C ILE A 71 6.66 0.19 50.93
N ALA A 72 7.78 0.59 51.52
CA ALA A 72 7.85 1.73 52.45
C ALA A 72 7.59 3.09 51.77
N ALA A 73 7.87 3.21 50.47
CA ALA A 73 7.56 4.40 49.68
C ALA A 73 6.04 4.46 49.38
N PHE A 74 5.43 3.37 48.91
CA PHE A 74 3.98 3.32 48.67
C PHE A 74 3.16 3.57 49.94
N ASN A 75 3.56 2.98 51.08
CA ASN A 75 2.87 3.20 52.35
C ASN A 75 2.97 4.63 52.89
N SER A 76 3.98 5.39 52.47
CA SER A 76 4.10 6.78 52.88
C SER A 76 3.17 7.72 52.13
N ALA A 77 2.73 7.33 50.92
CA ALA A 77 2.00 8.15 49.97
C ALA A 77 2.62 9.54 49.69
N ASP A 78 3.89 9.74 50.04
CA ASP A 78 4.63 10.99 49.86
C ASP A 78 5.26 11.02 48.45
N PRO A 79 4.85 11.97 47.57
CA PRO A 79 5.39 12.09 46.21
C PRO A 79 6.92 12.21 46.16
N LEU A 80 7.52 12.92 47.11
CA LEU A 80 8.98 13.12 47.14
C LEU A 80 9.71 11.82 47.47
N LYS A 81 9.17 11.03 48.39
CA LYS A 81 9.75 9.74 48.78
C LYS A 81 9.56 8.68 47.69
N LEU A 82 8.45 8.72 46.97
CA LEU A 82 8.21 7.89 45.79
C LEU A 82 9.23 8.21 44.68
N GLU A 83 9.45 9.49 44.39
CA GLU A 83 10.41 9.92 43.36
C GLU A 83 11.87 9.58 43.76
N GLN A 84 12.27 9.84 45.00
CA GLN A 84 13.61 9.47 45.49
C GLN A 84 13.87 7.96 45.39
N THR A 85 12.88 7.15 45.79
CA THR A 85 12.98 5.69 45.70
C THR A 85 13.05 5.24 44.24
N ALA A 86 12.24 5.84 43.36
CA ALA A 86 12.27 5.56 41.93
C ALA A 86 13.64 5.86 41.30
N THR A 87 14.25 7.01 41.60
CA THR A 87 15.58 7.38 41.10
C THR A 87 16.69 6.46 41.63
N GLN A 88 16.59 5.97 42.87
CA GLN A 88 17.55 4.98 43.38
C GLN A 88 17.45 3.66 42.61
N LEU A 89 16.23 3.25 42.23
CA LEU A 89 16.00 2.00 41.51
C LEU A 89 16.57 2.02 40.08
N GLU A 90 16.70 3.20 39.46
CA GLU A 90 17.19 3.36 38.08
C GLU A 90 18.61 2.75 37.92
N GLN A 91 19.41 2.74 38.98
CA GLN A 91 20.77 2.18 38.97
C GLN A 91 20.81 0.64 38.95
N TYR A 92 19.72 -0.03 39.35
CA TYR A 92 19.64 -1.48 39.47
C TYR A 92 19.00 -2.16 38.26
N ILE A 93 18.37 -1.39 37.36
CA ILE A 93 17.73 -1.90 36.15
C ILE A 93 18.62 -1.56 34.94
N PRO A 94 19.23 -2.56 34.26
CA PRO A 94 20.06 -2.31 33.09
C PRO A 94 19.31 -1.56 31.99
N GLY A 95 19.83 -0.40 31.58
CA GLY A 95 19.23 0.42 30.53
C GLY A 95 17.95 1.16 30.94
N ALA A 96 17.62 1.24 32.23
CA ALA A 96 16.52 2.09 32.68
C ALA A 96 16.79 3.56 32.33
N ILE A 97 15.79 4.17 31.68
CA ILE A 97 15.75 5.60 31.40
C ILE A 97 15.01 6.32 32.52
N LYS A 98 13.90 5.71 32.99
CA LYS A 98 13.08 6.25 34.07
C LYS A 98 12.34 5.13 34.80
N ILE A 99 12.23 5.24 36.11
CA ILE A 99 11.32 4.41 36.92
C ILE A 99 10.25 5.29 37.54
N ARG A 100 9.04 4.76 37.67
CA ARG A 100 7.91 5.44 38.30
C ARG A 100 7.19 4.51 39.26
N LEU A 101 6.85 5.05 40.43
CA LEU A 101 6.04 4.36 41.44
C LEU A 101 4.66 5.04 41.46
N VAL A 102 3.65 4.36 40.93
CA VAL A 102 2.32 4.92 40.70
C VAL A 102 1.32 4.38 41.70
N LEU A 103 0.59 5.28 42.36
CA LEU A 103 -0.51 4.97 43.28
C LEU A 103 -1.85 4.84 42.51
N PRO A 104 -2.84 4.09 43.04
CA PRO A 104 -4.12 3.86 42.37
C PRO A 104 -4.94 5.11 41.99
N GLU A 105 -4.79 6.22 42.72
CA GLU A 105 -5.65 7.41 42.61
C GLU A 105 -4.95 8.67 42.05
N THR A 106 -3.69 8.56 41.60
CA THR A 106 -2.93 9.70 41.05
C THR A 106 -2.43 9.40 39.64
N PRO A 107 -3.14 9.82 38.57
CA PRO A 107 -2.74 9.52 37.19
C PRO A 107 -1.61 10.41 36.67
N ASN A 108 -1.23 11.49 37.37
CA ASN A 108 -0.32 12.50 36.83
C ASN A 108 0.89 12.71 37.74
N GLN A 109 1.99 12.02 37.43
CA GLN A 109 3.32 12.43 37.87
C GLN A 109 4.21 12.76 36.65
N THR A 110 4.38 14.08 36.47
CA THR A 110 5.54 14.85 36.01
C THR A 110 6.27 14.46 34.70
N VAL A 111 6.12 15.36 33.70
CA VAL A 111 7.02 16.03 32.70
C VAL A 111 8.47 15.53 32.44
N THR A 112 8.94 14.41 33.01
CA THR A 112 10.31 13.92 32.80
C THR A 112 10.38 12.87 31.69
N ALA A 113 11.36 13.00 30.80
CA ALA A 113 11.51 12.18 29.60
C ALA A 113 12.03 10.75 29.89
N PRO A 114 11.55 9.72 29.17
CA PRO A 114 10.37 9.76 28.29
C PRO A 114 9.15 10.03 29.17
N ALA A 115 8.29 10.95 28.76
CA ALA A 115 7.10 11.25 29.54
C ALA A 115 6.22 9.99 29.66
N MET A 116 5.27 9.99 30.59
CA MET A 116 4.32 8.89 30.67
C MET A 116 3.28 9.11 29.57
N GLY A 117 3.39 8.40 28.44
CA GLY A 117 2.41 8.46 27.36
C GLY A 117 1.11 7.72 27.72
N PHE A 118 0.08 7.85 26.89
CA PHE A 118 -1.20 7.16 27.12
C PHE A 118 -1.05 5.64 27.20
N ALA A 119 -0.15 5.05 26.40
CA ALA A 119 0.14 3.61 26.45
C ALA A 119 0.78 3.19 27.78
N ASP A 120 1.66 4.02 28.36
CA ASP A 120 2.23 3.78 29.69
C ASP A 120 1.17 3.89 30.79
N GLN A 121 0.31 4.91 30.71
CA GLN A 121 -0.79 5.12 31.66
C GLN A 121 -1.76 3.93 31.64
N GLU A 122 -2.12 3.46 30.45
CA GLU A 122 -3.02 2.32 30.29
C GLU A 122 -2.39 1.03 30.81
N MET A 123 -1.12 0.75 30.47
CA MET A 123 -0.38 -0.39 31.01
C MET A 123 -0.36 -0.37 32.54
N VAL A 124 -0.10 0.79 33.15
CA VAL A 124 -0.11 0.95 34.61
C VAL A 124 -1.50 0.70 35.18
N ARG A 125 -2.54 1.29 34.59
CA ARG A 125 -3.94 1.14 35.00
C ARG A 125 -4.37 -0.33 35.01
N GLU A 126 -4.07 -1.05 33.93
CA GLU A 126 -4.41 -2.47 33.84
C GLU A 126 -3.53 -3.36 34.73
N SER A 127 -2.31 -2.90 35.08
CA SER A 127 -1.39 -3.63 35.96
C SER A 127 -1.86 -3.73 37.41
N PHE A 128 -2.82 -2.90 37.83
CA PHE A 128 -3.44 -3.01 39.15
C PHE A 128 -4.30 -4.27 39.29
N THR A 129 -4.91 -4.73 38.20
CA THR A 129 -5.79 -5.91 38.15
C THR A 129 -5.10 -7.14 37.56
N ASN A 130 -4.41 -7.00 36.44
CA ASN A 130 -3.81 -8.11 35.69
C ASN A 130 -2.30 -7.93 35.53
N GLN A 131 -1.55 -9.02 35.34
CA GLN A 131 -0.15 -8.90 34.96
C GLN A 131 -0.05 -8.58 33.46
N GLN A 132 0.57 -7.45 33.13
CA GLN A 132 0.74 -7.01 31.75
C GLN A 132 2.02 -7.57 31.13
N LEU A 133 1.97 -7.80 29.82
CA LEU A 133 3.16 -8.17 29.05
C LEU A 133 3.96 -6.90 28.68
N PRO A 134 5.30 -7.00 28.56
CA PRO A 134 6.14 -5.88 28.17
C PRO A 134 5.80 -5.41 26.78
N ALA A 135 5.82 -4.09 26.59
CA ALA A 135 5.54 -3.48 25.30
C ALA A 135 6.46 -2.29 25.06
N VAL A 136 6.82 -2.08 23.81
CA VAL A 136 7.49 -0.87 23.35
C VAL A 136 6.44 0.21 23.16
N HIS A 137 6.62 1.33 23.84
CA HIS A 137 5.78 2.51 23.71
C HIS A 137 6.57 3.63 23.03
N GLU A 138 5.86 4.51 22.33
CA GLU A 138 6.43 5.64 21.61
C GLU A 138 5.74 6.93 22.08
N GLN A 139 6.55 7.94 22.38
CA GLN A 139 6.07 9.28 22.68
C GLN A 139 6.97 10.32 22.02
N GLY A 140 6.45 10.98 20.98
CA GLY A 140 7.25 11.86 20.13
C GLY A 140 8.37 11.07 19.45
N ASN A 141 9.64 11.50 19.61
CA ASN A 141 10.81 10.80 19.07
C ASN A 141 11.41 9.76 20.04
N ASN A 142 10.84 9.57 21.23
CA ASN A 142 11.39 8.66 22.24
C ASN A 142 10.62 7.34 22.26
N GLN A 143 11.33 6.25 21.99
CA GLN A 143 10.83 4.89 22.06
C GLN A 143 11.47 4.17 23.27
N HIS A 144 10.65 3.53 24.11
CA HIS A 144 11.13 2.79 25.29
C HIS A 144 10.36 1.48 25.48
N LEU A 145 11.02 0.49 26.06
CA LEU A 145 10.38 -0.73 26.56
C LEU A 145 9.75 -0.41 27.93
N ALA A 146 8.44 -0.55 28.03
CA ALA A 146 7.68 -0.44 29.25
C ALA A 146 7.47 -1.82 29.90
N ILE A 147 7.86 -1.95 31.17
CA ILE A 147 7.57 -3.11 32.02
C ILE A 147 6.91 -2.62 33.30
N ALA A 148 5.70 -3.11 33.57
CA ALA A 148 4.97 -2.81 34.78
C ALA A 148 4.91 -4.03 35.72
N ALA A 149 5.08 -3.80 37.02
CA ALA A 149 4.94 -4.81 38.05
C ALA A 149 4.13 -4.27 39.24
N LYS A 150 3.15 -5.05 39.70
CA LYS A 150 2.36 -4.72 40.88
C LYS A 150 3.17 -4.93 42.17
N THR A 151 3.01 -4.01 43.11
CA THR A 151 3.50 -4.15 44.49
C THR A 151 2.34 -4.52 45.40
N THR A 152 2.53 -5.56 46.21
CA THR A 152 1.46 -6.13 47.04
C THR A 152 1.88 -6.25 48.48
N GLN A 153 1.01 -5.86 49.40
CA GLN A 153 1.19 -6.06 50.84
C GLN A 153 -0.09 -6.65 51.43
N ASN A 154 0.03 -7.70 52.24
CA ASN A 154 -1.11 -8.42 52.81
C ASN A 154 -2.18 -8.81 51.77
N ASN A 155 -1.73 -9.30 50.60
CA ASN A 155 -2.58 -9.71 49.48
C ASN A 155 -3.41 -8.57 48.84
N THR A 156 -3.08 -7.31 49.12
CA THR A 156 -3.69 -6.11 48.53
C THR A 156 -2.66 -5.38 47.68
N THR A 157 -3.03 -4.94 46.46
CA THR A 157 -2.16 -4.14 45.60
C THR A 157 -2.10 -2.71 46.13
N ILE A 158 -0.90 -2.25 46.50
CA ILE A 158 -0.69 -0.90 47.07
C ILE A 158 -0.14 0.09 46.04
N GLY A 159 0.36 -0.39 44.89
CA GLY A 159 0.95 0.45 43.85
C GLY A 159 1.49 -0.36 42.68
N VAL A 160 1.89 0.32 41.62
CA VAL A 160 2.53 -0.27 40.43
C VAL A 160 3.87 0.42 40.19
N LEU A 161 4.91 -0.38 40.00
CA LEU A 161 6.21 0.08 39.51
C LEU A 161 6.23 -0.04 37.99
N LEU A 162 6.45 1.08 37.30
CA LEU A 162 6.66 1.14 35.85
C LEU A 162 8.13 1.44 35.56
N ALA A 163 8.80 0.56 34.81
CA ALA A 163 10.15 0.75 34.32
C ALA A 163 10.11 1.08 32.81
N SER A 164 10.65 2.24 32.45
CA SER A 164 10.92 2.65 31.07
C SER A 164 12.38 2.38 30.75
N ILE A 165 12.65 1.42 29.86
CA ILE A 165 13.98 0.91 29.53
C ILE A 165 14.31 1.22 28.06
N THR A 166 15.58 1.46 27.73
CA THR A 166 15.98 1.71 26.33
C THR A 166 15.72 0.50 25.43
N VAL A 167 15.23 0.76 24.21
CA VAL A 167 15.01 -0.28 23.18
C VAL A 167 16.27 -0.65 22.40
N THR A 168 17.38 0.08 22.58
CA THR A 168 18.63 -0.15 21.83
C THR A 168 19.08 -1.62 21.84
N PRO A 169 19.09 -2.35 22.97
CA PRO A 169 19.51 -3.75 23.00
C PRO A 169 18.59 -4.70 22.24
N ILE A 170 17.29 -4.36 22.13
CA ILE A 170 16.30 -5.14 21.37
C ILE A 170 16.51 -4.92 19.88
N ASN A 171 16.68 -3.65 19.47
CA ASN A 171 16.88 -3.29 18.06
C ASN A 171 18.21 -3.89 17.54
N GLN A 172 19.26 -3.88 18.37
CA GLN A 172 20.53 -4.51 18.05
C GLN A 172 20.44 -6.01 17.82
N SER A 173 19.59 -6.74 18.57
CA SER A 173 19.44 -8.19 18.42
C SER A 173 19.03 -8.64 17.01
N ILE A 174 18.38 -7.77 16.24
CA ILE A 174 17.98 -8.04 14.86
C ILE A 174 18.98 -7.48 13.87
N GLN A 175 19.55 -6.29 14.15
CA GLN A 175 20.54 -5.67 13.28
C GLN A 175 21.87 -6.42 13.22
N THR A 176 22.26 -7.11 14.30
CA THR A 176 23.51 -7.90 14.33
C THR A 176 23.33 -9.32 13.82
N ALA A 177 22.11 -9.71 13.43
CA ALA A 177 21.85 -11.04 12.90
C ALA A 177 22.51 -11.17 11.52
N THR A 178 23.39 -12.15 11.33
CA THR A 178 23.91 -12.47 10.01
C THR A 178 22.81 -13.07 9.15
N ILE A 179 22.18 -12.23 8.33
CA ILE A 179 21.18 -12.63 7.34
C ILE A 179 21.84 -12.62 5.97
N ASN A 180 22.15 -13.81 5.45
CA ASN A 180 22.58 -14.00 4.07
C ASN A 180 21.34 -14.34 3.24
N ASP A 181 21.03 -13.53 2.23
CA ASP A 181 19.92 -13.75 1.29
C ASP A 181 18.54 -13.95 1.96
N GLY A 182 18.15 -13.01 2.83
CA GLY A 182 16.87 -13.06 3.54
C GLY A 182 16.43 -11.72 4.10
N TYR A 183 15.25 -11.70 4.71
CA TYR A 183 14.66 -10.53 5.34
C TYR A 183 14.00 -10.93 6.65
N MET A 184 14.10 -10.06 7.66
CA MET A 184 13.50 -10.26 8.97
C MET A 184 13.01 -8.94 9.55
N ARG A 185 11.84 -8.95 10.20
CA ARG A 185 11.32 -7.81 10.97
C ARG A 185 10.67 -8.25 12.27
N LEU A 186 10.87 -7.48 13.34
CA LEU A 186 10.17 -7.66 14.61
C LEU A 186 8.96 -6.75 14.67
N MET A 187 7.84 -7.32 15.06
CA MET A 187 6.53 -6.69 15.08
C MET A 187 5.96 -6.75 16.48
N GLN A 188 5.35 -5.64 16.92
CA GLN A 188 4.47 -5.59 18.09
C GLN A 188 3.05 -5.30 17.61
N GLY A 189 2.19 -6.31 17.58
CA GLY A 189 0.89 -6.19 16.92
C GLY A 189 1.05 -5.80 15.44
N LYS A 190 0.67 -4.56 15.09
CA LYS A 190 0.84 -3.99 13.73
C LYS A 190 2.06 -3.07 13.60
N LEU A 191 2.74 -2.74 14.70
CA LEU A 191 3.85 -1.80 14.71
C LEU A 191 5.16 -2.54 14.37
N PRO A 192 5.87 -2.19 13.27
CA PRO A 192 7.21 -2.69 13.04
C PRO A 192 8.19 -2.00 14.01
N LEU A 193 8.87 -2.80 14.84
CA LEU A 193 9.87 -2.31 15.79
C LEU A 193 11.24 -2.17 15.13
N GLN A 194 11.68 -3.18 14.37
CA GLN A 194 12.97 -3.18 13.69
C GLN A 194 12.96 -4.14 12.49
N GLU A 195 13.68 -3.79 11.43
CA GLU A 195 13.88 -4.62 10.24
C GLU A 195 15.39 -4.80 9.92
N HIS A 196 15.75 -5.93 9.29
CA HIS A 196 17.09 -6.26 8.81
C HIS A 196 17.03 -7.23 7.61
N GLY A 197 17.90 -7.05 6.62
CA GLY A 197 17.96 -7.87 5.40
C GLY A 197 17.49 -7.13 4.13
N GLU A 198 17.15 -7.89 3.09
CA GLU A 198 16.85 -7.33 1.77
C GLU A 198 15.42 -6.76 1.66
N SER A 199 15.31 -5.45 1.43
CA SER A 199 14.02 -4.74 1.42
C SER A 199 13.02 -5.19 0.34
N THR A 200 13.49 -5.81 -0.74
CA THR A 200 12.66 -6.37 -1.83
C THR A 200 11.80 -7.54 -1.35
N LEU A 201 12.21 -8.22 -0.28
CA LEU A 201 11.52 -9.37 0.31
C LEU A 201 10.52 -8.98 1.41
N LYS A 202 10.28 -7.68 1.63
CA LYS A 202 9.40 -7.15 2.68
C LYS A 202 7.97 -7.67 2.56
N ASP A 203 7.45 -7.74 1.34
CA ASP A 203 6.10 -8.24 1.06
C ASP A 203 6.04 -9.78 1.01
N ALA A 204 7.19 -10.44 0.87
CA ALA A 204 7.30 -11.91 0.87
C ALA A 204 7.41 -12.52 2.29
N ALA A 205 7.58 -11.70 3.32
CA ALA A 205 7.73 -12.13 4.72
C ALA A 205 6.40 -12.56 5.35
N THR A 206 5.96 -13.76 5.01
CA THR A 206 4.71 -14.37 5.48
C THR A 206 4.89 -15.35 6.64
N GLN A 207 6.12 -15.82 6.87
CA GLN A 207 6.44 -16.74 7.96
C GLN A 207 6.67 -15.97 9.26
N GLN A 208 6.16 -16.49 10.37
CA GLN A 208 6.22 -15.82 11.67
C GLN A 208 6.64 -16.76 12.81
N ILE A 209 7.41 -16.24 13.77
CA ILE A 209 7.76 -16.90 15.03
C ILE A 209 7.40 -15.95 16.17
N ASN A 210 6.66 -16.44 17.16
CA ASN A 210 6.32 -15.65 18.34
C ASN A 210 7.52 -15.55 19.29
N VAL A 211 7.66 -14.42 19.97
CA VAL A 211 8.64 -14.21 21.03
C VAL A 211 7.93 -14.39 22.36
N ASP A 212 8.18 -15.51 23.04
CA ASP A 212 7.56 -15.81 24.33
C ASP A 212 7.82 -14.70 25.36
N ASN A 213 6.91 -14.55 26.33
CA ASN A 213 6.91 -13.49 27.36
C ASN A 213 6.74 -12.06 26.82
N SER A 214 6.32 -11.91 25.56
CA SER A 214 6.01 -10.62 24.94
C SER A 214 4.83 -10.75 23.97
N ASN A 215 4.30 -9.61 23.52
CA ASN A 215 3.33 -9.56 22.40
C ASN A 215 4.04 -9.41 21.04
N TRP A 216 5.29 -9.85 20.93
CA TRP A 216 6.09 -9.68 19.73
C TRP A 216 6.12 -10.92 18.87
N ARG A 217 6.30 -10.70 17.57
CA ARG A 217 6.57 -11.74 16.58
C ARG A 217 7.67 -11.30 15.62
N ILE A 218 8.45 -12.26 15.18
CA ILE A 218 9.46 -12.08 14.14
C ILE A 218 8.88 -12.62 12.85
N GLU A 219 8.73 -11.75 11.85
CA GLU A 219 8.36 -12.12 10.50
C GLU A 219 9.61 -12.24 9.64
N TYR A 220 9.71 -13.29 8.82
CA TYR A 220 10.90 -13.56 8.02
C TYR A 220 10.59 -14.11 6.62
N ALA A 221 11.52 -13.87 5.69
CA ALA A 221 11.53 -14.39 4.33
C ALA A 221 12.95 -14.83 3.95
N SER A 222 13.03 -15.84 3.09
CA SER A 222 14.27 -16.22 2.40
C SER A 222 14.19 -15.78 0.94
N ALA A 223 15.33 -15.39 0.36
CA ALA A 223 15.42 -15.15 -1.07
C ALA A 223 15.12 -16.45 -1.87
N PRO A 224 14.61 -16.34 -3.11
CA PRO A 224 14.43 -17.49 -3.98
C PRO A 224 15.74 -18.26 -4.23
N ALA A 225 15.63 -19.55 -4.59
CA ALA A 225 16.81 -20.42 -4.78
C ALA A 225 17.71 -19.95 -5.92
N LEU A 226 17.09 -19.53 -7.03
CA LEU A 226 17.75 -19.10 -8.25
C LEU A 226 17.17 -17.77 -8.69
N ASP A 227 18.04 -16.78 -8.93
CA ASP A 227 17.67 -15.56 -9.63
C ASP A 227 17.23 -15.89 -11.08
N SER A 228 16.39 -15.02 -11.62
CA SER A 228 15.86 -15.06 -12.99
C SER A 228 16.95 -15.29 -14.05
N THR A 229 18.12 -14.68 -13.86
CA THR A 229 19.32 -14.84 -14.69
C THR A 229 19.81 -16.29 -14.72
N LEU A 230 20.02 -16.90 -13.56
CA LEU A 230 20.47 -18.29 -13.44
C LEU A 230 19.43 -19.27 -13.99
N LYS A 231 18.13 -19.04 -13.74
CA LYS A 231 17.05 -19.85 -14.34
C LYS A 231 17.12 -19.85 -15.86
N SER A 232 17.36 -18.69 -16.48
CA SER A 232 17.51 -18.58 -17.93
C SER A 232 18.76 -19.29 -18.46
N LEU A 233 19.87 -19.26 -17.72
CA LEU A 233 21.11 -19.94 -18.09
C LEU A 233 20.99 -21.46 -18.03
N PHE A 234 20.37 -22.02 -16.98
CA PHE A 234 20.08 -23.45 -16.90
C PHE A 234 19.14 -23.91 -18.02
N ALA A 235 18.09 -23.13 -18.32
CA ALA A 235 17.22 -23.42 -19.45
C ALA A 235 17.98 -23.42 -20.78
N ALA A 236 18.87 -22.45 -21.00
CA ALA A 236 19.69 -22.37 -22.20
C ALA A 236 20.64 -23.58 -22.34
N LEU A 237 21.27 -24.02 -21.24
CA LEU A 237 22.13 -25.21 -21.24
C LEU A 237 21.36 -26.50 -21.59
N ILE A 238 20.14 -26.67 -21.06
CA ILE A 238 19.29 -27.82 -21.37
C ILE A 238 18.91 -27.82 -22.86
N VAL A 239 18.54 -26.66 -23.42
CA VAL A 239 18.22 -26.52 -24.85
C VAL A 239 19.46 -26.77 -25.72
N ALA A 240 20.62 -26.26 -25.33
CA ALA A 240 21.88 -26.50 -26.04
C ALA A 240 22.23 -28.00 -26.08
N ALA A 241 22.05 -28.71 -24.97
CA ALA A 241 22.25 -30.16 -24.91
C ALA A 241 21.26 -30.92 -25.82
N ALA A 242 19.99 -30.50 -25.86
CA ALA A 242 18.99 -31.08 -26.76
C ALA A 242 19.35 -30.84 -28.24
N LEU A 243 19.79 -29.63 -28.61
CA LEU A 243 20.24 -29.31 -29.97
C LEU A 243 21.48 -30.11 -30.37
N LEU A 244 22.42 -30.32 -29.45
CA LEU A 244 23.60 -31.14 -29.68
C LEU A 244 23.23 -32.61 -29.93
N ALA A 245 22.26 -33.15 -29.18
CA ALA A 245 21.72 -34.49 -29.42
C ALA A 245 21.06 -34.62 -30.80
N VAL A 246 20.31 -33.59 -31.24
CA VAL A 246 19.76 -33.53 -32.61
C VAL A 246 20.87 -33.54 -33.66
N LEU A 247 21.91 -32.73 -33.47
CA LEU A 247 23.05 -32.66 -34.38
C LEU A 247 23.78 -34.00 -34.50
N LEU A 248 24.06 -34.67 -33.37
CA LEU A 248 24.70 -35.99 -33.34
C LEU A 248 23.84 -37.05 -34.03
N CYS A 249 22.53 -37.08 -33.76
CA CYS A 249 21.61 -38.00 -34.44
C CYS A 249 21.54 -37.74 -35.95
N PHE A 250 21.61 -36.47 -36.37
CA PHE A 250 21.65 -36.08 -37.77
C PHE A 250 22.95 -36.49 -38.46
N GLN A 251 24.11 -36.27 -37.81
CA GLN A 251 25.40 -36.74 -38.34
C GLN A 251 25.43 -38.27 -38.47
N ALA A 252 24.95 -38.99 -37.45
CA ALA A 252 24.81 -40.43 -37.52
C ALA A 252 23.91 -40.84 -38.69
N TYR A 253 22.73 -40.22 -38.84
CA TYR A 253 21.83 -40.48 -39.98
C TYR A 253 22.54 -40.30 -41.33
N ARG A 254 23.26 -39.17 -41.55
CA ARG A 254 23.99 -38.93 -42.81
C ARG A 254 25.12 -39.92 -43.04
N TYR A 255 25.82 -40.32 -41.99
CA TYR A 255 26.88 -41.32 -42.07
C TYR A 255 26.32 -42.68 -42.52
N PHE A 256 25.24 -43.16 -41.87
CA PHE A 256 24.56 -44.41 -42.23
C PHE A 256 23.93 -44.35 -43.63
N GLU A 257 23.32 -43.23 -44.01
CA GLU A 257 22.75 -43.03 -45.35
C GLU A 257 23.83 -43.11 -46.44
N ASN A 258 24.97 -42.44 -46.25
CA ASN A 258 26.08 -42.48 -47.20
C ASN A 258 26.66 -43.90 -47.37
N LEU A 259 26.83 -44.64 -46.27
CA LEU A 259 27.28 -46.03 -46.33
C LEU A 259 26.28 -46.90 -47.11
N PHE A 260 24.98 -46.73 -46.85
CA PHE A 260 23.94 -47.51 -47.51
C PHE A 260 23.81 -47.19 -49.00
N VAL A 261 23.98 -45.92 -49.38
CA VAL A 261 23.97 -45.50 -50.80
C VAL A 261 25.18 -46.09 -51.55
N ARG A 262 26.36 -46.11 -50.92
CA ARG A 262 27.57 -46.74 -51.48
C ARG A 262 27.37 -48.24 -51.67
N ASP A 263 26.94 -48.94 -50.63
CA ASP A 263 26.74 -50.39 -50.69
C ASP A 263 25.62 -50.77 -51.68
N ARG A 264 24.53 -49.99 -51.75
CA ARG A 264 23.50 -50.15 -52.79
C ARG A 264 24.10 -50.00 -54.19
N GLY A 265 24.97 -49.01 -54.40
CA GLY A 265 25.67 -48.81 -55.67
C GLY A 265 26.54 -50.01 -56.04
N VAL A 266 27.27 -50.57 -55.07
CA VAL A 266 28.10 -51.77 -55.24
C VAL A 266 27.25 -52.99 -55.56
N VAL A 267 26.11 -53.19 -54.88
CA VAL A 267 25.19 -54.30 -55.15
C VAL A 267 24.57 -54.17 -56.55
N ILE A 268 24.16 -52.96 -56.96
CA ILE A 268 23.65 -52.69 -58.32
C ILE A 268 24.71 -52.94 -59.37
N ALA A 269 25.96 -52.54 -59.12
CA ALA A 269 27.09 -52.81 -60.01
C ALA A 269 27.31 -54.32 -60.13
N ALA A 270 27.35 -55.06 -59.01
CA ALA A 270 27.48 -56.51 -59.01
C ALA A 270 26.35 -57.23 -59.76
N THR A 271 25.11 -56.74 -59.65
CA THR A 271 23.98 -57.31 -60.42
C THR A 271 24.07 -56.97 -61.91
N LYS A 272 24.50 -55.76 -62.27
CA LYS A 272 24.73 -55.36 -63.67
C LYS A 272 25.84 -56.18 -64.32
N ASP A 273 26.92 -56.42 -63.58
CA ASP A 273 28.07 -57.19 -64.05
C ASP A 273 27.75 -58.68 -64.15
N LEU A 274 26.89 -59.22 -63.27
CA LEU A 274 26.28 -60.55 -63.43
C LEU A 274 25.50 -60.64 -64.75
N LEU A 275 24.59 -59.70 -65.02
CA LEU A 275 23.77 -59.68 -66.25
C LEU A 275 24.61 -59.51 -67.52
N SER A 276 25.77 -58.86 -67.41
CA SER A 276 26.70 -58.62 -68.52
C SER A 276 27.78 -59.69 -68.64
N ASN A 277 27.74 -60.73 -67.80
CA ASN A 277 28.72 -61.83 -67.70
C ASN A 277 30.17 -61.35 -67.45
N ARG A 278 30.33 -60.25 -66.70
CA ARG A 278 31.62 -59.59 -66.37
C ARG A 278 31.79 -59.40 -64.86
N LEU A 279 31.40 -60.38 -64.06
CA LEU A 279 31.56 -60.31 -62.61
C LEU A 279 33.01 -60.17 -62.20
N GLN A 280 33.28 -59.18 -61.35
CA GLN A 280 34.57 -58.99 -60.68
C GLN A 280 34.69 -59.90 -59.44
N GLU A 281 35.92 -60.22 -59.03
CA GLU A 281 36.20 -61.10 -57.88
C GLU A 281 35.84 -60.46 -56.53
N ASN A 282 35.76 -59.14 -56.44
CA ASN A 282 35.57 -58.46 -55.17
C ASN A 282 34.65 -57.24 -55.31
N TYR A 283 33.54 -57.25 -54.57
CA TYR A 283 32.62 -56.13 -54.43
C TYR A 283 32.65 -55.66 -52.97
N PRO A 284 33.45 -54.63 -52.64
CA PRO A 284 33.64 -54.23 -51.25
C PRO A 284 32.40 -53.50 -50.73
N VAL A 285 31.57 -54.20 -49.96
CA VAL A 285 30.46 -53.60 -49.21
C VAL A 285 30.87 -53.35 -47.76
N LYS A 286 30.36 -52.28 -47.14
CA LYS A 286 30.73 -51.87 -45.78
C LYS A 286 29.83 -52.48 -44.70
N PHE A 287 28.57 -52.74 -45.00
CA PHE A 287 27.65 -53.44 -44.10
C PHE A 287 27.82 -54.96 -44.22
N SER A 288 27.93 -55.63 -43.08
CA SER A 288 27.99 -57.10 -42.99
C SER A 288 26.77 -57.76 -43.62
N GLU A 289 25.60 -57.12 -43.53
CA GLU A 289 24.34 -57.61 -44.07
C GLU A 289 24.33 -57.61 -45.60
N MET A 290 25.09 -56.72 -46.23
CA MET A 290 25.19 -56.62 -47.70
C MET A 290 26.15 -57.66 -48.28
N HIS A 291 27.08 -58.20 -47.47
CA HIS A 291 27.97 -59.28 -47.91
C HIS A 291 27.16 -60.51 -48.33
N PHE A 292 26.11 -60.85 -47.58
CA PHE A 292 25.24 -61.98 -47.91
C PHE A 292 24.55 -61.81 -49.27
N MET A 293 24.21 -60.57 -49.67
CA MET A 293 23.65 -60.31 -51.01
C MET A 293 24.70 -60.47 -52.10
N ILE A 294 25.93 -60.00 -51.89
CA ILE A 294 27.05 -60.21 -52.82
C ILE A 294 27.40 -61.70 -52.95
N GLU A 295 27.43 -62.43 -51.83
CA GLU A 295 27.62 -63.89 -51.82
C GLU A 295 26.50 -64.62 -52.57
N SER A 296 25.26 -64.20 -52.40
CA SER A 296 24.12 -64.78 -53.14
C SER A 296 24.21 -64.50 -54.64
N ILE A 297 24.62 -63.29 -55.04
CA ILE A 297 24.82 -62.91 -56.46
C ILE A 297 25.97 -63.72 -57.09
N THR A 298 27.08 -63.89 -56.38
CA THR A 298 28.25 -64.65 -56.86
C THR A 298 28.01 -66.16 -56.83
N ALA A 299 27.30 -66.68 -55.83
CA ALA A 299 26.83 -68.06 -55.81
C ALA A 299 25.91 -68.34 -57.01
N PHE A 300 24.98 -67.43 -57.32
CA PHE A 300 24.09 -67.52 -58.47
C PHE A 300 24.85 -67.57 -59.80
N ASP A 301 25.88 -66.73 -59.99
CA ASP A 301 26.80 -66.80 -61.15
C ASP A 301 27.51 -68.14 -61.26
N ARG A 302 28.03 -68.67 -60.14
CA ARG A 302 28.68 -69.97 -60.10
C ARG A 302 27.73 -71.07 -60.52
N THR A 303 26.47 -71.05 -60.09
CA THR A 303 25.46 -72.02 -60.56
C THR A 303 25.16 -71.84 -62.05
N LEU A 304 25.06 -70.60 -62.54
CA LEU A 304 24.80 -70.29 -63.94
C LEU A 304 25.95 -70.78 -64.84
N LYS A 305 27.21 -70.52 -64.48
CA LYS A 305 28.40 -70.97 -65.21
C LYS A 305 28.65 -72.48 -65.09
N LYS A 306 28.36 -73.08 -63.94
CA LYS A 306 28.45 -74.55 -63.73
C LYS A 306 27.37 -75.33 -64.50
N SER A 307 26.27 -74.68 -64.89
CA SER A 307 25.28 -75.24 -65.83
C SER A 307 25.70 -75.16 -67.30
N LEU A 308 26.76 -74.39 -67.63
CA LEU A 308 27.11 -74.02 -69.00
C LEU A 308 28.45 -74.56 -69.54
N GLN A 309 29.25 -75.36 -68.80
CA GLN A 309 30.46 -76.00 -69.39
C GLN A 309 30.83 -77.39 -68.79
N PRO A 310 31.38 -78.34 -69.61
CA PRO A 310 31.77 -79.70 -69.22
C PRO A 310 33.18 -79.79 -68.60
N GLN A 311 33.41 -80.85 -67.81
CA GLN A 311 34.59 -81.11 -66.97
C GLN A 311 35.96 -81.18 -67.70
N ALA A 312 37.01 -80.55 -67.13
CA ALA A 312 38.31 -81.17 -66.78
C ALA A 312 39.33 -80.16 -66.19
N GLU A 313 39.93 -80.58 -65.06
CA GLU A 313 41.31 -80.43 -64.50
C GLU A 313 42.25 -79.21 -64.70
N THR A 314 42.78 -78.78 -63.53
CA THR A 314 44.16 -78.35 -63.13
C THR A 314 44.77 -76.96 -63.49
N ALA A 315 45.53 -76.44 -62.49
CA ALA A 315 46.08 -75.08 -62.26
C ALA A 315 47.44 -74.80 -62.99
N PRO A 316 48.33 -73.79 -62.68
CA PRO A 316 48.31 -72.55 -61.85
C PRO A 316 49.04 -71.30 -62.49
N TYR A 317 49.30 -70.22 -61.70
CA TYR A 317 50.38 -69.17 -61.76
C TYR A 317 50.16 -67.70 -62.27
N HIS A 318 50.19 -66.76 -61.29
CA HIS A 318 50.91 -65.46 -61.09
C HIS A 318 51.33 -64.43 -62.20
N PHE A 319 51.03 -63.13 -61.94
CA PHE A 319 51.94 -61.96 -61.66
C PHE A 319 51.74 -60.61 -62.44
N SER A 320 51.89 -59.49 -61.67
CA SER A 320 52.22 -58.05 -61.95
C SER A 320 51.37 -57.17 -62.91
N GLU A 321 50.89 -55.97 -62.54
CA GLU A 321 51.58 -54.67 -62.24
C GLU A 321 52.20 -54.02 -63.51
N GLU A 322 52.17 -52.71 -63.81
CA GLU A 322 52.35 -51.52 -62.96
C GLU A 322 52.20 -50.19 -63.78
N SER A 323 52.13 -49.04 -63.07
CA SER A 323 52.78 -47.72 -63.38
C SER A 323 52.16 -46.78 -64.47
N GLU A 324 52.34 -45.44 -64.52
CA GLU A 324 53.17 -44.48 -63.76
C GLU A 324 52.90 -42.97 -64.12
N GLY A 325 53.37 -42.05 -63.25
CA GLY A 325 54.18 -40.84 -63.59
C GLY A 325 53.51 -39.43 -63.63
N PHE A 326 54.14 -38.26 -63.37
CA PHE A 326 55.30 -37.75 -62.60
C PHE A 326 55.35 -36.17 -62.70
N ASN A 327 55.78 -35.42 -61.64
CA ASN A 327 56.49 -34.08 -61.55
C ASN A 327 55.97 -32.73 -62.18
N PHE A 328 56.36 -31.46 -61.83
CA PHE A 328 57.15 -30.71 -60.80
C PHE A 328 57.01 -29.14 -60.97
N SER A 329 56.99 -28.32 -59.88
CA SER A 329 57.76 -27.04 -59.60
C SER A 329 57.39 -25.53 -59.91
N ILE A 330 57.43 -24.70 -58.82
CA ILE A 330 58.04 -23.35 -58.42
C ILE A 330 57.62 -21.92 -58.95
N SER A 331 57.38 -21.00 -57.95
CA SER A 331 57.46 -19.48 -57.74
C SER A 331 56.92 -18.44 -58.76
N THR A 332 56.48 -17.18 -58.46
CA THR A 332 56.86 -16.14 -57.46
C THR A 332 55.78 -14.99 -57.36
N ALA A 333 55.79 -14.20 -56.26
CA ALA A 333 55.65 -12.72 -56.12
C ALA A 333 54.31 -11.89 -56.03
N ILE A 334 54.14 -11.22 -54.86
CA ILE A 334 53.93 -9.75 -54.50
C ILE A 334 52.61 -8.96 -54.80
N THR A 335 52.24 -8.10 -53.81
CA THR A 335 51.40 -6.84 -53.72
C THR A 335 49.88 -7.00 -53.46
N ILE A 336 49.21 -6.62 -52.33
CA ILE A 336 49.08 -5.40 -51.45
C ILE A 336 48.43 -4.20 -52.19
N PRO A 337 47.51 -3.34 -51.63
CA PRO A 337 47.13 -3.01 -50.22
C PRO A 337 45.60 -3.03 -49.92
N SER A 338 45.05 -3.09 -48.69
CA SER A 338 45.24 -2.31 -47.42
C SER A 338 44.78 -0.84 -47.56
N GLU A 339 44.24 -0.09 -46.59
CA GLU A 339 44.23 -0.18 -45.13
C GLU A 339 43.26 0.87 -44.53
N THR A 340 42.84 0.60 -43.29
CA THR A 340 42.53 1.46 -42.13
C THR A 340 42.50 3.01 -42.21
N SER A 341 41.72 3.61 -41.31
CA SER A 341 42.25 4.62 -40.37
C SER A 341 41.30 4.86 -39.20
N GLU A 342 41.91 4.98 -38.03
CA GLU A 342 41.34 5.40 -36.74
C GLU A 342 41.15 6.93 -36.70
N SER A 343 40.28 7.43 -35.81
CA SER A 343 40.58 8.61 -34.98
C SER A 343 39.51 8.86 -33.89
N HIS A 344 39.97 8.80 -32.64
CA HIS A 344 39.83 9.75 -31.53
C HIS A 344 38.60 10.70 -31.39
N GLU A 345 37.91 10.49 -30.26
CA GLU A 345 37.63 11.43 -29.14
C GLU A 345 36.73 12.68 -29.21
N HIS A 346 36.04 12.85 -28.05
CA HIS A 346 35.45 14.03 -27.41
C HIS A 346 34.04 14.47 -27.86
N LYS A 347 33.00 14.60 -27.02
CA LYS A 347 32.71 15.07 -25.63
C LYS A 347 31.82 16.32 -25.70
N ASN A 348 30.87 16.36 -24.77
CA ASN A 348 30.10 17.49 -24.24
C ASN A 348 28.78 17.85 -24.94
N ASP A 349 27.68 17.55 -24.24
CA ASP A 349 26.87 18.52 -23.49
C ASP A 349 26.90 19.95 -24.02
N ASP A 350 25.72 20.49 -24.37
CA ASP A 350 25.30 21.73 -23.73
C ASP A 350 23.79 21.92 -23.67
N GLU A 351 23.39 22.46 -22.53
CA GLU A 351 22.05 22.85 -22.12
C GLU A 351 21.54 24.07 -22.91
N GLY A 352 20.22 24.22 -23.01
CA GLY A 352 19.66 25.53 -23.34
C GLY A 352 18.26 25.56 -23.93
N GLN A 353 17.24 25.14 -23.15
CA GLN A 353 15.97 25.86 -22.98
C GLN A 353 15.03 25.04 -22.09
N SER A 354 14.74 25.55 -20.89
CA SER A 354 13.74 25.00 -19.97
C SER A 354 12.33 25.13 -20.56
N ALA A 355 11.99 24.25 -21.49
CA ALA A 355 10.62 23.81 -21.69
C ALA A 355 10.33 22.74 -20.63
N VAL A 356 9.22 22.85 -19.91
CA VAL A 356 8.73 21.76 -19.05
C VAL A 356 8.48 20.58 -19.99
N ASN A 357 9.39 19.61 -20.01
CA ASN A 357 9.19 18.35 -20.73
C ASN A 357 8.05 17.60 -20.03
N LEU A 358 6.83 17.86 -20.49
CA LEU A 358 5.63 17.11 -20.17
C LEU A 358 5.75 15.76 -20.87
N PHE A 359 6.30 14.77 -20.17
CA PHE A 359 6.20 13.39 -20.60
C PHE A 359 4.75 12.92 -20.42
N PRO A 360 4.17 12.17 -21.38
CA PRO A 360 2.84 11.61 -21.21
C PRO A 360 2.81 10.76 -19.94
N VAL A 361 1.84 11.05 -19.06
CA VAL A 361 1.72 10.36 -17.77
C VAL A 361 1.35 8.90 -18.04
N ALA A 362 2.19 7.97 -17.57
CA ALA A 362 1.93 6.54 -17.73
C ALA A 362 0.56 6.16 -17.16
N GLN A 363 -0.23 5.39 -17.92
CA GLN A 363 -1.61 5.01 -17.58
C GLN A 363 -1.72 4.36 -16.18
N ASP A 364 -0.75 3.53 -15.81
CA ASP A 364 -0.67 2.87 -14.49
C ASP A 364 -0.57 3.86 -13.32
N THR A 365 0.05 5.03 -13.55
CA THR A 365 0.13 6.10 -12.53
C THR A 365 -1.21 6.80 -12.35
N LEU A 366 -2.00 6.95 -13.42
CA LEU A 366 -3.35 7.50 -13.35
C LEU A 366 -4.32 6.54 -12.66
N ASP A 367 -4.14 5.23 -12.85
CA ASP A 367 -4.98 4.20 -12.24
C ASP A 367 -4.85 4.17 -10.71
N THR A 368 -3.66 4.41 -10.18
CA THR A 368 -3.40 4.41 -8.73
C THR A 368 -3.86 5.68 -8.00
N LEU A 369 -3.90 6.83 -8.70
CA LEU A 369 -4.26 8.13 -8.14
C LEU A 369 -5.76 8.42 -8.15
N PHE A 370 -6.47 7.93 -9.15
CA PHE A 370 -7.90 8.15 -9.34
C PHE A 370 -8.70 7.11 -8.55
N LYS A 371 -9.01 7.42 -7.28
CA LYS A 371 -9.73 6.52 -6.38
C LYS A 371 -11.17 6.99 -6.15
N GLY A 372 -12.12 6.25 -6.71
CA GLY A 372 -13.55 6.53 -6.60
C GLY A 372 -13.90 7.91 -7.18
N ILE A 373 -14.19 8.87 -6.31
CA ILE A 373 -14.62 10.23 -6.67
C ILE A 373 -13.59 11.32 -6.33
N THR A 374 -12.39 10.95 -5.89
CA THR A 374 -11.32 11.89 -5.52
C THR A 374 -9.99 11.49 -6.13
N ILE A 375 -9.12 12.47 -6.41
CA ILE A 375 -7.72 12.20 -6.76
C ILE A 375 -6.91 12.31 -5.48
N ARG A 376 -6.10 11.30 -5.13
CA ARG A 376 -5.20 11.36 -3.97
C ARG A 376 -3.89 10.67 -4.24
N GLY A 377 -2.81 11.22 -3.69
CA GLY A 377 -1.48 10.65 -3.79
C GLY A 377 -0.53 11.19 -2.73
N ILE A 378 0.59 10.50 -2.56
CA ILE A 378 1.71 10.98 -1.75
C ILE A 378 2.36 12.14 -2.51
N VAL A 379 2.57 13.25 -1.80
CA VAL A 379 3.19 14.48 -2.33
C VAL A 379 4.57 14.16 -2.91
N ASP A 380 4.87 14.72 -4.08
CA ASP A 380 6.13 14.61 -4.82
C ASP A 380 6.54 13.19 -5.27
N LYS A 381 5.83 12.14 -4.82
CA LYS A 381 6.01 10.76 -5.27
C LYS A 381 4.96 10.35 -6.29
N HIS A 382 3.68 10.43 -5.91
CA HIS A 382 2.57 10.04 -6.79
C HIS A 382 1.85 11.28 -7.32
N LEU A 383 1.67 12.31 -6.50
CA LEU A 383 1.02 13.56 -6.88
C LEU A 383 2.08 14.67 -6.97
N THR A 384 2.45 15.06 -8.19
CA THR A 384 3.47 16.09 -8.46
C THR A 384 2.83 17.38 -8.97
N LYS A 385 3.55 18.51 -8.89
CA LYS A 385 3.10 19.80 -9.44
C LYS A 385 2.76 19.73 -10.93
N ALA A 386 3.56 19.01 -11.72
CA ALA A 386 3.31 18.82 -13.15
C ALA A 386 2.00 18.07 -13.40
N LEU A 387 1.76 17.01 -12.63
CA LEU A 387 0.52 16.26 -12.74
C LEU A 387 -0.70 17.10 -12.32
N VAL A 388 -0.59 17.89 -11.24
CA VAL A 388 -1.66 18.78 -10.78
C VAL A 388 -1.98 19.86 -11.82
N TYR A 389 -0.98 20.38 -12.52
CA TYR A 389 -1.17 21.27 -13.66
C TYR A 389 -1.97 20.59 -14.79
N ASP A 390 -1.67 19.34 -15.12
CA ASP A 390 -2.40 18.57 -16.15
C ASP A 390 -3.83 18.23 -15.74
N ILE A 391 -4.05 17.93 -14.46
CA ILE A 391 -5.39 17.78 -13.90
C ILE A 391 -6.17 19.10 -14.05
N GLY A 392 -5.52 20.25 -13.82
CA GLY A 392 -6.09 21.57 -14.08
C GLY A 392 -6.51 21.76 -15.54
N ARG A 393 -5.65 21.39 -16.49
CA ARG A 393 -5.97 21.44 -17.94
C ARG A 393 -7.14 20.52 -18.30
N ALA A 394 -7.17 19.31 -17.77
CA ALA A 394 -8.25 18.35 -18.00
C ALA A 394 -9.59 18.88 -17.46
N TYR A 395 -9.58 19.40 -16.24
CA TYR A 395 -10.77 19.94 -15.58
C TYR A 395 -11.29 21.19 -16.29
N GLY A 396 -10.40 22.14 -16.64
CA GLY A 396 -10.78 23.34 -17.39
C GLY A 396 -11.42 23.02 -18.74
N SER A 397 -10.86 22.04 -19.45
CA SER A 397 -11.38 21.58 -20.75
C SER A 397 -12.76 20.92 -20.63
N GLU A 398 -12.97 20.13 -19.57
CA GLU A 398 -14.26 19.50 -19.30
C GLU A 398 -15.34 20.54 -19.02
N LEU A 399 -15.05 21.53 -18.19
CA LEU A 399 -16.00 22.58 -17.83
C LEU A 399 -16.35 23.51 -19.00
N LEU A 400 -15.38 23.84 -19.85
CA LEU A 400 -15.65 24.62 -21.07
C LEU A 400 -16.61 23.90 -22.02
N SER A 401 -16.52 22.57 -22.12
CA SER A 401 -17.47 21.77 -22.91
C SER A 401 -18.90 21.83 -22.36
N GLN A 402 -19.05 22.20 -21.09
CA GLN A 402 -20.33 22.43 -20.40
C GLN A 402 -20.69 23.92 -20.33
N GLN A 403 -20.00 24.78 -21.09
CA GLN A 403 -20.21 26.24 -21.16
C GLN A 403 -19.97 26.98 -19.82
N ILE A 404 -19.28 26.36 -18.88
CA ILE A 404 -18.87 26.99 -17.62
C ILE A 404 -17.65 27.86 -17.90
N LYS A 405 -17.61 29.07 -17.32
CA LYS A 405 -16.59 30.10 -17.59
C LYS A 405 -15.68 30.42 -16.41
N LYS A 406 -16.09 30.06 -15.19
CA LYS A 406 -15.38 30.37 -13.95
C LYS A 406 -15.47 29.20 -12.99
N ILE A 407 -14.39 28.99 -12.22
CA ILE A 407 -14.37 28.07 -11.08
C ILE A 407 -13.89 28.75 -9.81
N ILE A 408 -14.26 28.18 -8.68
CA ILE A 408 -13.70 28.51 -7.37
C ILE A 408 -12.57 27.54 -7.03
N LEU A 409 -11.44 28.07 -6.56
CA LEU A 409 -10.31 27.29 -6.08
C LEU A 409 -10.06 27.60 -4.60
N GLY A 410 -9.92 26.56 -3.79
CA GLY A 410 -9.49 26.68 -2.40
C GLY A 410 -8.61 25.49 -2.01
N HIS A 411 -7.97 25.59 -0.86
CA HIS A 411 -7.05 24.55 -0.41
C HIS A 411 -7.01 24.41 1.12
N ASP A 412 -6.57 23.23 1.59
CA ASP A 412 -6.45 22.94 3.02
C ASP A 412 -5.12 23.43 3.62
N ALA A 413 -4.86 23.02 4.87
CA ALA A 413 -3.71 23.43 5.69
C ALA A 413 -2.37 22.76 5.36
N ARG A 414 -2.30 21.83 4.41
CA ARG A 414 -1.07 21.06 4.15
C ARG A 414 0.01 21.95 3.51
N HIS A 415 1.27 21.68 3.85
CA HIS A 415 2.41 22.42 3.30
C HIS A 415 2.49 22.38 1.76
N SER A 416 2.02 21.30 1.14
CA SER A 416 1.99 21.15 -0.33
C SER A 416 0.82 21.87 -1.01
N SER A 417 -0.24 22.21 -0.27
CA SER A 417 -1.50 22.72 -0.81
C SER A 417 -1.36 24.05 -1.55
N PRO A 418 -0.60 25.07 -1.07
CA PRO A 418 -0.41 26.32 -1.80
C PRO A 418 0.25 26.12 -3.17
N ALA A 419 1.28 25.27 -3.25
CA ALA A 419 2.00 25.01 -4.49
C ALA A 419 1.15 24.22 -5.50
N PHE A 420 0.33 23.29 -5.02
CA PHE A 420 -0.63 22.56 -5.86
C PHE A 420 -1.79 23.43 -6.32
N ALA A 421 -2.31 24.32 -5.48
CA ALA A 421 -3.33 25.29 -5.89
C ALA A 421 -2.82 26.19 -7.02
N GLU A 422 -1.59 26.71 -6.91
CA GLU A 422 -0.96 27.52 -7.95
C GLU A 422 -0.76 26.74 -9.26
N ALA A 423 -0.27 25.49 -9.18
CA ALA A 423 -0.07 24.64 -10.35
C ALA A 423 -1.40 24.31 -11.04
N PHE A 424 -2.43 23.97 -10.25
CA PHE A 424 -3.77 23.67 -10.75
C PHE A 424 -4.39 24.90 -11.43
N ALA A 425 -4.32 26.08 -10.79
CA ALA A 425 -4.85 27.33 -11.33
C ALA A 425 -4.21 27.66 -12.68
N LYS A 426 -2.88 27.50 -12.81
CA LYS A 426 -2.15 27.66 -14.07
C LYS A 426 -2.65 26.71 -15.15
N GLY A 427 -2.91 25.45 -14.80
CA GLY A 427 -3.47 24.47 -15.72
C GLY A 427 -4.86 24.86 -16.22
N VAL A 428 -5.72 25.34 -15.32
CA VAL A 428 -7.07 25.79 -15.67
C VAL A 428 -7.07 27.02 -16.57
N ILE A 429 -6.28 28.06 -16.25
CA ILE A 429 -6.27 29.27 -17.07
C ILE A 429 -5.67 29.03 -18.46
N ALA A 430 -4.83 28.01 -18.63
CA ALA A 430 -4.30 27.62 -19.94
C ALA A 430 -5.41 27.15 -20.90
N THR A 431 -6.58 26.75 -20.37
CA THR A 431 -7.74 26.37 -21.20
C THR A 431 -8.62 27.56 -21.60
N GLY A 432 -8.40 28.74 -21.00
CA GLY A 432 -9.25 29.92 -21.15
C GLY A 432 -10.35 30.05 -20.11
N LEU A 433 -10.37 29.20 -19.08
CA LEU A 433 -11.31 29.28 -17.97
C LEU A 433 -10.79 30.23 -16.87
N ASN A 434 -11.68 31.01 -16.25
CA ASN A 434 -11.29 31.91 -15.16
C ASN A 434 -11.28 31.18 -13.81
N VAL A 435 -10.36 31.55 -12.93
CA VAL A 435 -10.22 31.00 -11.58
C VAL A 435 -10.42 32.12 -10.57
N LEU A 436 -11.33 31.92 -9.62
CA LEU A 436 -11.42 32.69 -8.39
C LEU A 436 -10.81 31.86 -7.26
N ASP A 437 -9.58 32.19 -6.90
CA ASP A 437 -8.85 31.57 -5.80
C ASP A 437 -9.19 32.28 -4.48
N ILE A 438 -9.84 31.53 -3.59
CA ILE A 438 -10.28 32.00 -2.27
C ILE A 438 -9.31 31.61 -1.15
N GLY A 439 -8.17 30.99 -1.51
CA GLY A 439 -7.08 30.65 -0.62
C GLY A 439 -7.38 29.48 0.32
N GLN A 440 -6.84 29.58 1.53
CA GLN A 440 -6.92 28.52 2.53
C GLN A 440 -8.27 28.55 3.26
N VAL A 441 -9.13 27.57 2.99
CA VAL A 441 -10.51 27.52 3.53
C VAL A 441 -10.98 26.08 3.75
N PRO A 442 -11.95 25.83 4.65
CA PRO A 442 -12.66 24.55 4.69
C PRO A 442 -13.45 24.29 3.41
N ILE A 443 -13.62 23.01 3.05
CA ILE A 443 -14.36 22.66 1.83
C ILE A 443 -15.82 23.14 1.81
N PRO A 444 -16.56 23.22 2.93
CA PRO A 444 -17.93 23.74 2.90
C PRO A 444 -17.99 25.24 2.56
N LEU A 445 -16.97 26.02 2.90
CA LEU A 445 -16.89 27.42 2.49
C LEU A 445 -16.66 27.52 0.99
N LEU A 446 -15.80 26.67 0.41
CA LEU A 446 -15.64 26.59 -1.05
C LEU A 446 -16.97 26.30 -1.74
N TYR A 447 -17.74 25.34 -1.22
CA TYR A 447 -19.07 25.04 -1.72
C TYR A 447 -20.03 26.23 -1.62
N PHE A 448 -20.04 26.92 -0.47
CA PHE A 448 -20.86 28.11 -0.26
C PHE A 448 -20.59 29.21 -1.29
N VAL A 449 -19.31 29.48 -1.59
CA VAL A 449 -18.93 30.48 -2.59
C VAL A 449 -19.27 29.99 -4.00
N ALA A 450 -18.95 28.74 -4.32
CA ALA A 450 -19.21 28.17 -5.64
C ALA A 450 -20.69 28.26 -6.03
N LEU A 451 -21.60 27.89 -5.13
CA LEU A 451 -23.05 27.95 -5.38
C LEU A 451 -23.59 29.37 -5.65
N GLN A 452 -22.85 30.42 -5.32
CA GLN A 452 -23.21 31.81 -5.60
C GLN A 452 -22.59 32.35 -6.89
N THR A 453 -21.77 31.54 -7.57
CA THR A 453 -21.09 31.92 -8.81
C THR A 453 -21.66 31.19 -10.02
N GLU A 454 -21.59 31.84 -11.18
CA GLU A 454 -22.06 31.27 -12.44
C GLU A 454 -21.34 29.94 -12.73
N GLY A 455 -22.12 28.88 -12.98
CA GLY A 455 -21.61 27.54 -13.26
C GLY A 455 -21.32 26.69 -12.01
N ALA A 456 -21.44 27.24 -10.80
CA ALA A 456 -21.40 26.51 -9.53
C ALA A 456 -20.31 25.42 -9.42
N SER A 457 -19.11 25.72 -9.92
CA SER A 457 -18.03 24.74 -10.05
C SER A 457 -16.79 25.18 -9.29
N GLY A 458 -16.02 24.21 -8.83
CA GLY A 458 -14.82 24.49 -8.07
C GLY A 458 -14.01 23.26 -7.74
N VAL A 459 -12.85 23.50 -7.14
CA VAL A 459 -11.91 22.46 -6.74
C VAL A 459 -11.30 22.78 -5.39
N MET A 460 -11.29 21.78 -4.53
CA MET A 460 -10.61 21.83 -3.25
C MET A 460 -9.33 21.00 -3.35
N ILE A 461 -8.18 21.63 -3.13
CA ILE A 461 -6.90 20.93 -2.95
C ILE A 461 -6.82 20.44 -1.50
N THR A 462 -6.99 19.13 -1.31
CA THR A 462 -7.00 18.55 0.02
C THR A 462 -6.72 17.04 0.04
N GLY A 463 -6.01 16.60 1.08
CA GLY A 463 -5.88 15.18 1.43
C GLY A 463 -7.07 14.62 2.22
N GLY A 464 -8.05 15.46 2.59
CA GLY A 464 -9.11 15.09 3.54
C GLY A 464 -8.54 14.72 4.90
N HIS A 465 -8.87 13.53 5.38
CA HIS A 465 -8.47 12.99 6.69
C HIS A 465 -7.13 12.21 6.69
N SER A 466 -6.35 12.27 5.60
CA SER A 466 -5.08 11.54 5.48
C SER A 466 -3.91 12.22 6.21
N THR A 467 -2.77 11.54 6.35
CA THR A 467 -1.54 12.09 6.96
C THR A 467 -0.97 13.26 6.15
N GLY A 468 -0.15 14.13 6.75
CA GLY A 468 0.41 15.34 6.11
C GLY A 468 1.09 15.12 4.75
N GLN A 469 1.65 13.93 4.53
CA GLN A 469 2.36 13.53 3.30
C GLN A 469 1.43 13.22 2.12
N VAL A 470 0.12 13.08 2.35
CA VAL A 470 -0.89 12.79 1.30
C VAL A 470 -1.66 14.06 0.97
N ASN A 471 -1.85 14.34 -0.32
CA ASN A 471 -2.74 15.41 -0.77
C ASN A 471 -3.62 14.92 -1.93
N GLY A 472 -4.51 15.77 -2.43
CA GLY A 472 -5.50 15.38 -3.41
C GLY A 472 -6.35 16.53 -3.93
N LEU A 473 -7.34 16.17 -4.74
CA LEU A 473 -8.30 17.08 -5.33
C LEU A 473 -9.72 16.51 -5.20
N LYS A 474 -10.63 17.36 -4.74
CA LYS A 474 -12.08 17.13 -4.76
C LYS A 474 -12.73 18.16 -5.66
N PHE A 475 -13.60 17.73 -6.57
CA PHE A 475 -14.23 18.61 -7.55
C PHE A 475 -15.72 18.82 -7.25
N LEU A 476 -16.18 20.03 -7.51
CA LEU A 476 -17.59 20.40 -7.62
C LEU A 476 -17.83 20.80 -9.09
N ILE A 477 -18.83 20.21 -9.74
CA ILE A 477 -19.19 20.48 -11.13
C ILE A 477 -20.69 20.78 -11.18
N ASN A 478 -21.04 21.98 -11.61
CA ASN A 478 -22.42 22.43 -11.76
C ASN A 478 -23.27 22.23 -10.49
N GLY A 479 -22.71 22.60 -9.34
CA GLY A 479 -23.35 22.53 -8.03
C GLY A 479 -23.32 21.15 -7.38
N GLU A 480 -22.69 20.15 -8.01
CA GLU A 480 -22.67 18.77 -7.52
C GLU A 480 -21.23 18.26 -7.33
N PRO A 481 -20.92 17.51 -6.26
CA PRO A 481 -19.64 16.81 -6.13
C PRO A 481 -19.42 15.86 -7.30
N SER A 482 -18.19 15.77 -7.79
CA SER A 482 -17.88 14.91 -8.93
C SER A 482 -18.23 13.45 -8.67
N ASN A 483 -18.84 12.79 -9.65
CA ASN A 483 -19.06 11.35 -9.64
C ASN A 483 -17.97 10.58 -10.40
N GLU A 484 -18.01 9.25 -10.32
CA GLU A 484 -17.02 8.37 -10.97
C GLU A 484 -16.95 8.57 -12.48
N LYS A 485 -18.09 8.82 -13.15
CA LYS A 485 -18.15 9.06 -14.60
C LYS A 485 -17.42 10.35 -14.98
N GLN A 486 -17.61 11.41 -14.21
CA GLN A 486 -16.93 12.69 -14.43
C GLN A 486 -15.43 12.53 -14.17
N LEU A 487 -15.04 11.83 -13.11
CA LEU A 487 -13.63 11.61 -12.80
C LEU A 487 -12.94 10.72 -13.86
N ALA A 488 -13.63 9.69 -14.37
CA ALA A 488 -13.16 8.89 -15.49
C ALA A 488 -13.02 9.70 -16.79
N ALA A 489 -13.89 10.69 -17.02
CA ALA A 489 -13.77 11.60 -18.16
C ALA A 489 -12.51 12.48 -18.05
N LEU A 490 -12.20 13.00 -16.85
CA LEU A 490 -10.94 13.73 -16.60
C LEU A 490 -9.72 12.84 -16.85
N LYS A 491 -9.73 11.62 -16.31
CA LYS A 491 -8.67 10.62 -16.52
C LYS A 491 -8.45 10.32 -17.99
N LYS A 492 -9.53 10.12 -18.75
CA LYS A 492 -9.48 9.89 -20.19
C LYS A 492 -8.86 11.07 -20.92
N ARG A 493 -9.27 12.31 -20.60
CA ARG A 493 -8.68 13.52 -21.20
C ARG A 493 -7.20 13.62 -20.96
N MET A 494 -6.75 13.28 -19.74
CA MET A 494 -5.33 13.26 -19.41
C MET A 494 -4.56 12.22 -20.22
N GLY A 495 -5.07 10.98 -20.30
CA GLY A 495 -4.41 9.90 -21.04
C GLY A 495 -4.38 10.12 -22.57
N THR A 496 -5.32 10.89 -23.12
CA THR A 496 -5.34 11.25 -24.55
C THR A 496 -4.82 12.65 -24.84
N GLU A 497 -4.31 13.37 -23.83
CA GLU A 497 -3.91 14.78 -23.90
C GLU A 497 -4.95 15.70 -24.59
N ASN A 498 -6.23 15.40 -24.43
CA ASN A 498 -7.33 16.11 -25.09
C ASN A 498 -7.71 17.36 -24.28
N TYR A 499 -6.86 18.38 -24.39
CA TYR A 499 -7.01 19.66 -23.73
C TYR A 499 -7.49 20.74 -24.71
N THR A 500 -8.45 21.53 -24.26
CA THR A 500 -8.79 22.79 -24.92
C THR A 500 -7.70 23.80 -24.58
N LEU A 501 -7.07 24.38 -25.59
CA LEU A 501 -6.10 25.46 -25.46
C LEU A 501 -6.65 26.68 -26.19
N ASN A 502 -7.13 27.67 -25.44
CA ASN A 502 -7.68 28.94 -25.96
C ASN A 502 -6.83 30.12 -25.43
N ALA A 503 -7.27 31.36 -25.70
CA ALA A 503 -6.73 32.54 -25.03
C ALA A 503 -6.76 32.34 -23.50
N SER A 504 -5.67 32.68 -22.82
CA SER A 504 -5.52 32.42 -21.38
C SER A 504 -6.62 33.10 -20.56
N GLY A 505 -7.20 32.34 -19.63
CA GLY A 505 -8.12 32.86 -18.62
C GLY A 505 -7.39 33.71 -17.59
N SER A 506 -8.13 34.21 -16.59
CA SER A 506 -7.57 35.02 -15.50
C SER A 506 -7.63 34.31 -14.14
N ILE A 507 -6.66 34.58 -13.27
CA ILE A 507 -6.71 34.23 -11.84
C ILE A 507 -7.03 35.48 -11.04
N GLU A 508 -8.16 35.47 -10.34
CA GLU A 508 -8.54 36.47 -9.33
C GLU A 508 -8.30 35.85 -7.95
N ARG A 509 -7.66 36.58 -7.02
CA ARG A 509 -7.45 36.13 -5.64
C ARG A 509 -8.28 36.96 -4.67
N ASN A 510 -9.17 36.33 -3.90
CA ASN A 510 -10.02 37.01 -2.92
C ASN A 510 -10.36 36.10 -1.74
N ASN A 511 -9.78 36.38 -0.58
CA ASN A 511 -9.93 35.60 0.65
C ASN A 511 -11.01 36.15 1.62
N ARG A 512 -11.90 37.03 1.16
CA ARG A 512 -12.83 37.76 2.05
C ARG A 512 -14.16 37.06 2.33
N TYR A 513 -14.37 35.86 1.76
CA TYR A 513 -15.65 35.14 1.85
C TYR A 513 -15.94 34.49 3.20
N SER A 514 -14.95 34.37 4.10
CA SER A 514 -15.16 33.77 5.42
C SER A 514 -16.22 34.51 6.24
N ASN A 515 -16.26 35.84 6.17
CA ASN A 515 -17.26 36.62 6.90
C ASN A 515 -18.67 36.42 6.32
N ASP A 516 -18.81 36.29 5.01
CA ASP A 516 -20.11 36.05 4.37
C ASP A 516 -20.69 34.69 4.77
N TYR A 517 -19.84 33.66 4.79
CA TYR A 517 -20.19 32.32 5.25
C TYR A 517 -20.61 32.33 6.73
N LEU A 518 -19.78 32.92 7.61
CA LEU A 518 -20.08 33.07 9.04
C LEU A 518 -21.41 33.80 9.25
N ASN A 519 -21.58 34.97 8.62
CA ASN A 519 -22.77 35.79 8.74
C ASN A 519 -24.03 35.07 8.25
N LYS A 520 -23.91 34.24 7.20
CA LYS A 520 -25.05 33.47 6.71
C LYS A 520 -25.51 32.43 7.75
N ILE A 521 -24.57 31.78 8.45
CA ILE A 521 -24.90 30.80 9.51
C ILE A 521 -25.43 31.51 10.75
N THR A 522 -24.75 32.54 11.25
CA THR A 522 -25.13 33.22 12.51
C THR A 522 -26.43 34.03 12.40
N LYS A 523 -26.86 34.39 11.18
CA LYS A 523 -28.19 34.97 10.97
C LYS A 523 -29.32 33.94 11.05
N ASP A 524 -29.05 32.71 10.61
CA ASP A 524 -30.06 31.65 10.57
C ASP A 524 -30.15 30.89 11.91
N ILE A 525 -29.02 30.71 12.58
CA ILE A 525 -28.89 29.94 13.83
C ILE A 525 -28.89 30.88 15.03
N GLN A 526 -29.80 30.67 15.97
CA GLN A 526 -29.90 31.42 17.22
C GLN A 526 -29.89 30.47 18.41
N LEU A 527 -28.99 30.70 19.37
CA LEU A 527 -28.90 29.89 20.58
C LEU A 527 -29.77 30.50 21.68
N ILE A 528 -30.52 29.65 22.39
CA ILE A 528 -31.39 30.10 23.49
C ILE A 528 -30.58 30.29 24.77
N ASN A 529 -29.66 29.36 25.04
CA ASN A 529 -28.75 29.39 26.19
C ASN A 529 -27.29 29.32 25.70
N PRO A 530 -26.35 30.02 26.35
CA PRO A 530 -24.93 29.87 26.05
C PRO A 530 -24.47 28.46 26.41
N LEU A 531 -23.59 27.90 25.59
CA LEU A 531 -23.03 26.56 25.78
C LEU A 531 -21.51 26.65 25.88
N LYS A 532 -20.93 25.83 26.76
CA LYS A 532 -19.50 25.62 26.88
C LYS A 532 -19.08 24.45 25.98
N VAL A 533 -18.23 24.74 25.01
CA VAL A 533 -17.85 23.80 23.95
C VAL A 533 -16.34 23.57 23.98
N VAL A 534 -15.91 22.32 24.05
CA VAL A 534 -14.53 21.97 23.68
C VAL A 534 -14.48 21.72 22.19
N LEU A 535 -13.63 22.47 21.48
CA LEU A 535 -13.50 22.42 20.03
C LEU A 535 -12.13 21.87 19.64
N ASP A 536 -12.11 20.75 18.95
CA ASP A 536 -10.92 20.12 18.40
C ASP A 536 -10.89 20.28 16.87
N CYS A 537 -9.88 20.98 16.35
CA CYS A 537 -9.68 21.12 14.91
C CYS A 537 -8.58 20.21 14.35
N GLY A 538 -7.89 19.43 15.18
CA GLY A 538 -6.81 18.52 14.77
C GLY A 538 -5.74 19.18 13.90
N ASN A 539 -5.44 20.46 14.16
CA ASN A 539 -4.56 21.33 13.36
C ASN A 539 -4.97 21.54 11.89
N GLY A 540 -6.19 21.15 11.53
CA GLY A 540 -6.77 21.28 10.19
C GLY A 540 -7.19 22.70 9.82
N VAL A 541 -7.73 22.86 8.61
CA VAL A 541 -8.10 24.18 8.07
C VAL A 541 -9.32 24.80 8.77
N THR A 542 -10.13 23.99 9.45
CA THR A 542 -11.30 24.43 10.23
C THR A 542 -10.92 25.40 11.35
N SER A 543 -9.68 25.33 11.85
CA SER A 543 -9.05 26.27 12.79
C SER A 543 -9.26 27.74 12.44
N LEU A 544 -9.35 28.08 11.15
CA LEU A 544 -9.55 29.46 10.68
C LEU A 544 -10.94 30.05 10.99
N ILE A 545 -11.95 29.18 11.08
CA ILE A 545 -13.36 29.56 11.02
C ILE A 545 -14.15 29.01 12.19
N ALA A 546 -13.95 27.75 12.58
CA ALA A 546 -14.75 27.08 13.61
C ALA A 546 -14.73 27.83 14.96
N PRO A 547 -13.58 28.25 15.52
CA PRO A 547 -13.59 29.02 16.77
C PRO A 547 -14.37 30.34 16.65
N LYS A 548 -14.23 31.04 15.53
CA LYS A 548 -14.94 32.31 15.26
C LYS A 548 -16.45 32.09 15.13
N LEU A 549 -16.84 31.03 14.44
CA LEU A 549 -18.24 30.66 14.26
C LEU A 549 -18.90 30.39 15.61
N LEU A 550 -18.32 29.50 16.42
CA LEU A 550 -18.91 29.10 17.69
C LEU A 550 -18.95 30.27 18.69
N LYS A 551 -17.91 31.11 18.75
CA LYS A 551 -17.93 32.33 19.56
C LYS A 551 -18.99 33.33 19.08
N ALA A 552 -19.15 33.50 17.77
CA ALA A 552 -20.17 34.39 17.19
C ALA A 552 -21.61 33.90 17.43
N LEU A 553 -21.80 32.59 17.62
CA LEU A 553 -23.07 32.00 18.05
C LEU A 553 -23.36 32.18 19.55
N GLY A 554 -22.39 32.66 20.34
CA GLY A 554 -22.54 32.89 21.78
C GLY A 554 -22.02 31.76 22.68
N CYS A 555 -21.22 30.84 22.15
CA CYS A 555 -20.60 29.78 22.95
C CYS A 555 -19.34 30.27 23.68
N GLU A 556 -19.09 29.69 24.87
CA GLU A 556 -17.77 29.67 25.49
C GLU A 556 -16.96 28.54 24.82
N VAL A 557 -15.84 28.86 24.18
CA VAL A 557 -15.08 27.89 23.37
C VAL A 557 -13.72 27.64 23.99
N ILE A 558 -13.46 26.38 24.31
CA ILE A 558 -12.16 25.87 24.73
C ILE A 558 -11.52 25.20 23.50
N GLU A 559 -10.44 25.78 23.03
CA GLU A 559 -9.79 25.37 21.79
C GLU A 559 -8.73 24.28 22.06
N LEU A 560 -8.87 23.14 21.39
CA LEU A 560 -7.87 22.10 21.26
C LEU A 560 -7.36 22.09 19.82
N PHE A 561 -6.04 22.14 19.68
CA PHE A 561 -5.36 21.97 18.39
C PHE A 561 -5.94 22.86 17.27
N CYS A 562 -6.40 24.07 17.61
CA CYS A 562 -6.98 25.05 16.69
C CYS A 562 -5.91 25.97 16.05
N GLU A 563 -4.64 25.59 16.13
CA GLU A 563 -3.57 26.21 15.36
C GLU A 563 -3.33 25.40 14.08
N ILE A 564 -3.28 26.10 12.94
CA ILE A 564 -3.04 25.46 11.65
C ILE A 564 -1.63 24.88 11.61
N ASN A 565 -1.54 23.58 11.39
CA ASN A 565 -0.28 22.92 11.14
C ASN A 565 -0.49 21.69 10.23
N GLY A 566 0.03 21.77 9.00
CA GLY A 566 -0.08 20.72 7.99
C GLY A 566 0.67 19.41 8.32
N ASP A 567 1.48 19.39 9.37
CA ASP A 567 2.15 18.19 9.88
C ASP A 567 1.25 17.36 10.80
N PHE A 568 0.14 17.93 11.31
CA PHE A 568 -0.78 17.31 12.27
C PHE A 568 -0.06 16.71 13.50
N PRO A 569 0.65 17.53 14.30
CA PRO A 569 1.59 17.06 15.32
C PRO A 569 0.95 16.40 16.55
N ASN A 570 -0.36 16.53 16.76
CA ASN A 570 -1.05 16.04 17.94
C ASN A 570 -1.69 14.67 17.70
N HIS A 571 -2.70 14.62 16.83
CA HIS A 571 -3.31 13.41 16.30
C HIS A 571 -3.78 13.66 14.86
N PHE A 572 -4.16 12.59 14.14
CA PHE A 572 -4.71 12.79 12.80
C PHE A 572 -6.10 13.43 12.87
N PRO A 573 -6.44 14.35 11.95
CA PRO A 573 -7.75 15.00 11.94
C PRO A 573 -8.77 14.08 11.27
N ASP A 574 -9.06 12.95 11.90
CA ASP A 574 -10.09 11.99 11.52
C ASP A 574 -10.96 11.62 12.73
N PRO A 575 -12.07 12.35 12.96
CA PRO A 575 -12.95 12.13 14.11
C PRO A 575 -13.75 10.81 14.01
N SER A 576 -13.67 10.09 12.89
CA SER A 576 -14.32 8.79 12.76
C SER A 576 -13.59 7.67 13.53
N LYS A 577 -12.34 7.92 13.94
CA LYS A 577 -11.55 7.00 14.75
C LYS A 577 -11.55 7.43 16.21
N SER A 578 -11.90 6.52 17.10
CA SER A 578 -11.95 6.80 18.54
C SER A 578 -10.59 7.21 19.13
N GLU A 579 -9.48 6.71 18.58
CA GLU A 579 -8.12 7.06 19.02
C GLU A 579 -7.81 8.56 18.85
N ASN A 580 -8.38 9.21 17.84
CA ASN A 580 -8.19 10.66 17.61
C ASN A 580 -9.14 11.52 18.45
N MET A 581 -10.00 10.92 19.27
CA MET A 581 -11.03 11.62 20.04
C MET A 581 -10.73 11.61 21.54
N SER A 582 -9.64 10.97 21.98
CA SER A 582 -9.30 10.79 23.40
C SER A 582 -9.06 12.12 24.12
N ASP A 583 -8.34 13.05 23.49
CA ASP A 583 -8.03 14.36 24.07
C ASP A 583 -9.30 15.20 24.22
N LEU A 584 -10.16 15.18 23.21
CA LEU A 584 -11.47 15.81 23.28
C LEU A 584 -12.32 15.23 24.41
N MET A 585 -12.36 13.89 24.56
CA MET A 585 -13.09 13.23 25.64
C MET A 585 -12.57 13.63 27.02
N ALA A 586 -11.25 13.62 27.21
CA ALA A 586 -10.61 14.02 28.45
C ALA A 586 -10.87 15.50 28.77
N ALA A 587 -10.77 16.38 27.78
CA ALA A 587 -10.98 17.81 27.95
C ALA A 587 -12.44 18.15 28.27
N VAL A 588 -13.42 17.52 27.61
CA VAL A 588 -14.84 17.72 27.94
C VAL A 588 -15.10 17.38 29.41
N HIS A 589 -14.57 16.25 29.88
CA HIS A 589 -14.69 15.86 31.28
C HIS A 589 -13.97 16.82 32.22
N HIS A 590 -12.73 17.21 31.91
CA HIS A 590 -11.91 18.09 32.72
C HIS A 590 -12.51 19.49 32.88
N TYR A 591 -12.98 20.08 31.78
CA TYR A 591 -13.53 21.43 31.77
C TYR A 591 -15.03 21.49 32.07
N GLN A 592 -15.66 20.33 32.30
CA GLN A 592 -17.11 20.17 32.50
C GLN A 592 -17.90 20.88 31.40
N ALA A 593 -17.51 20.63 30.15
CA ALA A 593 -18.14 21.25 28.99
C ALA A 593 -19.47 20.58 28.64
N ASP A 594 -20.38 21.33 28.02
CA ASP A 594 -21.69 20.83 27.63
C ASP A 594 -21.61 19.86 26.44
N ILE A 595 -20.61 20.05 25.58
CA ILE A 595 -20.37 19.22 24.39
C ILE A 595 -18.91 19.36 23.92
N GLY A 596 -18.36 18.28 23.38
CA GLY A 596 -17.13 18.28 22.59
C GLY A 596 -17.42 18.15 21.10
N ILE A 597 -16.74 18.94 20.28
CA ILE A 597 -16.88 18.97 18.82
C ILE A 597 -15.50 18.76 18.19
N ALA A 598 -15.37 17.80 17.28
CA ALA A 598 -14.18 17.59 16.47
C ALA A 598 -14.48 17.71 14.98
N PHE A 599 -13.54 18.23 14.21
CA PHE A 599 -13.59 18.26 12.75
C PHE A 599 -12.48 17.44 12.12
N ASN A 600 -12.71 16.96 10.90
CA ASN A 600 -11.64 16.42 10.08
C ASN A 600 -10.85 17.52 9.34
N GLY A 601 -9.75 17.13 8.69
CA GLY A 601 -8.75 18.06 8.17
C GLY A 601 -9.25 19.13 7.18
N ASP A 602 -10.34 18.84 6.45
CA ASP A 602 -10.98 19.75 5.48
C ASP A 602 -12.38 20.23 5.87
N GLY A 603 -12.92 19.77 7.01
CA GLY A 603 -14.17 20.28 7.61
C GLY A 603 -15.47 19.72 7.03
N ASP A 604 -15.44 18.54 6.39
CA ASP A 604 -16.62 17.88 5.83
C ASP A 604 -17.22 16.77 6.73
N ARG A 605 -16.58 16.46 7.86
CA ARG A 605 -17.04 15.47 8.85
C ARG A 605 -17.05 16.03 10.28
N LEU A 606 -18.04 15.58 11.04
CA LEU A 606 -18.28 15.95 12.44
C LEU A 606 -18.05 14.76 13.38
N GLY A 607 -17.24 14.98 14.42
CA GLY A 607 -17.14 14.11 15.60
C GLY A 607 -17.73 14.80 16.82
N LEU A 608 -18.38 14.02 17.70
CA LEU A 608 -19.05 14.56 18.88
C LEU A 608 -18.76 13.73 20.13
N VAL A 609 -18.59 14.43 21.25
CA VAL A 609 -18.50 13.88 22.60
C VAL A 609 -19.54 14.56 23.47
N ASP A 610 -20.36 13.80 24.21
CA ASP A 610 -21.33 14.38 25.14
C ASP A 610 -20.69 14.93 26.43
N SER A 611 -21.47 15.61 27.26
CA SER A 611 -21.06 16.21 28.53
C SER A 611 -20.53 15.19 29.55
N ALA A 612 -20.85 13.90 29.38
CA ALA A 612 -20.32 12.83 30.20
C ALA A 612 -18.97 12.31 29.69
N GLY A 613 -18.41 12.92 28.63
CA GLY A 613 -17.16 12.51 28.01
C GLY A 613 -17.29 11.29 27.10
N LYS A 614 -18.52 10.93 26.65
CA LYS A 614 -18.76 9.76 25.81
C LYS A 614 -18.86 10.12 24.34
N LEU A 615 -18.17 9.35 23.49
CA LEU A 615 -18.26 9.49 22.04
C LEU A 615 -19.69 9.21 21.53
N ILE A 616 -20.20 10.09 20.69
CA ILE A 616 -21.51 9.96 20.05
C ILE A 616 -21.34 9.48 18.62
N ALA A 617 -21.79 8.25 18.36
CA ALA A 617 -21.79 7.64 17.04
C ALA A 617 -22.61 8.47 16.02
N PRO A 618 -22.15 8.65 14.77
CA PRO A 618 -22.83 9.46 13.76
C PRO A 618 -24.30 9.11 13.47
N ASP A 619 -24.72 7.86 13.58
CA ASP A 619 -26.14 7.47 13.42
C ASP A 619 -27.05 8.07 14.52
N ARG A 620 -26.55 8.20 15.74
CA ARG A 620 -27.25 8.92 16.82
C ARG A 620 -27.30 10.43 16.57
N GLN A 621 -26.28 10.99 15.94
CA GLN A 621 -26.28 12.39 15.51
C GLN A 621 -27.34 12.62 14.41
N ILE A 622 -27.40 11.72 13.42
CA ILE A 622 -28.44 11.71 12.37
C ILE A 622 -29.83 11.67 12.99
N LEU A 623 -30.07 10.83 13.99
CA LEU A 623 -31.36 10.75 14.68
C LEU A 623 -31.75 12.05 15.38
N LEU A 624 -30.80 12.71 16.05
CA LEU A 624 -31.06 13.99 16.70
C LEU A 624 -31.46 15.06 15.67
N PHE A 625 -30.72 15.17 14.56
CA PHE A 625 -31.04 16.09 13.48
C PHE A 625 -32.38 15.76 12.80
N ALA A 626 -32.62 14.49 12.48
CA ALA A 626 -33.86 14.03 11.88
C ALA A 626 -35.06 14.35 12.77
N LYS A 627 -34.97 14.08 14.08
CA LYS A 627 -36.03 14.40 15.04
C LYS A 627 -36.36 15.90 15.03
N ASN A 628 -35.35 16.77 15.06
CA ASN A 628 -35.58 18.22 15.00
C ASN A 628 -36.20 18.67 13.67
N ILE A 629 -35.70 18.18 12.54
CA ILE A 629 -36.22 18.55 11.21
C ILE A 629 -37.68 18.09 11.07
N LEU A 630 -37.99 16.86 11.48
CA LEU A 630 -39.33 16.28 11.33
C LEU A 630 -40.41 16.94 12.21
N GLN A 631 -40.02 17.63 13.30
CA GLN A 631 -40.94 18.46 14.08
C GLN A 631 -41.54 19.60 13.24
N THR A 632 -40.76 20.15 12.30
CA THR A 632 -41.20 21.25 11.43
C THR A 632 -41.61 20.78 10.03
N LYS A 633 -41.10 19.63 9.60
CA LYS A 633 -41.38 19.03 8.28
C LYS A 633 -41.82 17.55 8.42
N PRO A 634 -43.03 17.28 8.94
CA PRO A 634 -43.57 15.93 9.01
C PRO A 634 -43.61 15.28 7.62
N GLY A 635 -43.27 13.99 7.55
CA GLY A 635 -43.25 13.21 6.33
C GLY A 635 -42.04 13.46 5.42
N ALA A 636 -41.06 14.27 5.82
CA ALA A 636 -39.85 14.49 5.03
C ALA A 636 -39.00 13.21 4.91
N ASP A 637 -38.33 13.07 3.77
CA ASP A 637 -37.37 11.99 3.55
C ASP A 637 -36.08 12.29 4.31
N ILE A 638 -35.55 11.26 4.99
CA ILE A 638 -34.28 11.29 5.72
C ILE A 638 -33.40 10.16 5.18
N ILE A 639 -32.28 10.53 4.57
CA ILE A 639 -31.35 9.57 3.95
C ILE A 639 -30.24 9.20 4.94
N TYR A 640 -29.87 7.93 4.97
CA TYR A 640 -28.68 7.46 5.69
C TYR A 640 -28.02 6.30 4.96
N ASP A 641 -26.73 6.10 5.22
CA ASP A 641 -25.99 5.03 4.57
C ASP A 641 -26.26 3.64 5.19
N GLU A 642 -26.06 2.60 4.40
CA GLU A 642 -26.26 1.20 4.78
C GLU A 642 -25.43 0.73 6.00
N LYS A 643 -24.39 1.47 6.41
CA LYS A 643 -23.59 1.15 7.61
C LYS A 643 -24.26 1.59 8.91
N CYS A 644 -25.22 2.51 8.87
CA CYS A 644 -25.95 2.97 10.06
C CYS A 644 -26.73 1.81 10.72
N SER A 645 -27.02 1.93 12.02
CA SER A 645 -27.82 0.92 12.72
C SER A 645 -29.20 0.72 12.08
N PRO A 646 -29.69 -0.53 11.93
CA PRO A 646 -31.04 -0.80 11.43
C PRO A 646 -32.15 -0.09 12.21
N GLN A 647 -31.93 0.15 13.52
CA GLN A 647 -32.88 0.84 14.41
C GLN A 647 -33.18 2.28 13.99
N ILE A 648 -32.31 2.90 13.19
CA ILE A 648 -32.50 4.27 12.71
C ILE A 648 -33.78 4.38 11.87
N THR A 649 -34.12 3.33 11.11
CA THR A 649 -35.31 3.25 10.25
C THR A 649 -36.59 3.40 11.06
N GLU A 650 -36.70 2.62 12.15
CA GLU A 650 -37.88 2.61 13.01
C GLU A 650 -38.05 3.96 13.71
N GLN A 651 -36.96 4.54 14.23
CA GLN A 651 -37.02 5.83 14.90
C GLN A 651 -37.39 6.99 13.98
N ILE A 652 -36.82 7.05 12.76
CA ILE A 652 -37.21 8.07 11.78
C ILE A 652 -38.71 7.96 11.49
N THR A 653 -39.22 6.75 11.34
CA THR A 653 -40.66 6.50 11.13
C THR A 653 -41.49 6.94 12.35
N GLN A 654 -41.03 6.64 13.58
CA GLN A 654 -41.68 7.08 14.82
C GLN A 654 -41.72 8.60 14.98
N TYR A 655 -40.69 9.31 14.49
CA TYR A 655 -40.67 10.77 14.43
C TYR A 655 -41.49 11.35 13.26
N GLY A 656 -42.19 10.49 12.50
CA GLY A 656 -43.07 10.90 11.40
C GLY A 656 -42.35 11.16 10.07
N GLY A 657 -41.11 10.70 9.90
CA GLY A 657 -40.35 10.82 8.66
C GLY A 657 -40.41 9.59 7.77
N ARG A 658 -39.84 9.71 6.57
CA ARG A 658 -39.66 8.59 5.64
C ARG A 658 -38.17 8.21 5.53
N PRO A 659 -37.74 7.09 6.13
CA PRO A 659 -36.34 6.68 6.07
C PRO A 659 -35.96 6.16 4.68
N LEU A 660 -34.81 6.58 4.16
CA LEU A 660 -34.26 6.12 2.88
C LEU A 660 -32.81 5.64 3.04
N VAL A 661 -32.59 4.35 2.81
CA VAL A 661 -31.23 3.78 2.83
C VAL A 661 -30.52 4.06 1.50
N CYS A 662 -29.27 4.51 1.56
CA CYS A 662 -28.41 4.74 0.40
C CYS A 662 -27.07 4.01 0.58
N LYS A 663 -26.36 3.75 -0.52
CA LYS A 663 -24.96 3.33 -0.45
C LYS A 663 -24.09 4.49 0.04
N GLY A 664 -23.11 4.20 0.89
CA GLY A 664 -22.17 5.22 1.39
C GLY A 664 -21.36 5.88 0.28
N GLY A 665 -21.01 7.15 0.47
CA GLY A 665 -20.25 7.98 -0.46
C GLY A 665 -20.90 9.35 -0.72
N GLN A 666 -20.09 10.41 -0.68
CA GLN A 666 -20.54 11.81 -0.80
C GLN A 666 -21.40 12.04 -2.06
N ALA A 667 -20.91 11.63 -3.24
CA ALA A 667 -21.64 11.84 -4.50
C ALA A 667 -22.95 11.04 -4.56
N LEU A 668 -23.00 9.85 -3.97
CA LEU A 668 -24.20 9.00 -3.96
C LEU A 668 -25.27 9.56 -3.02
N LEU A 669 -24.89 9.95 -1.80
CA LEU A 669 -25.81 10.60 -0.85
C LEU A 669 -26.36 11.90 -1.45
N ARG A 670 -25.49 12.72 -2.05
CA ARG A 670 -25.91 13.98 -2.67
C ARG A 670 -26.85 13.76 -3.86
N ALA A 671 -26.54 12.80 -4.74
CA ALA A 671 -27.43 12.45 -5.85
C ALA A 671 -28.80 11.99 -5.36
N LYS A 672 -28.84 11.16 -4.31
CA LYS A 672 -30.10 10.68 -3.72
C LYS A 672 -30.90 11.81 -3.07
N LEU A 673 -30.23 12.70 -2.33
CA LEU A 673 -30.83 13.88 -1.71
C LEU A 673 -31.49 14.79 -2.74
N LYS A 674 -30.85 14.98 -3.90
CA LYS A 674 -31.42 15.74 -5.02
C LYS A 674 -32.59 15.01 -5.68
N GLU A 675 -32.45 13.71 -5.96
CA GLU A 675 -33.47 12.87 -6.59
C GLU A 675 -34.78 12.89 -5.79
N THR A 676 -34.70 12.74 -4.46
CA THR A 676 -35.88 12.64 -3.60
C THR A 676 -36.29 13.96 -2.96
N SER A 677 -35.49 15.02 -3.14
CA SER A 677 -35.64 16.29 -2.41
C SER A 677 -35.70 16.08 -0.89
N ALA A 678 -34.95 15.10 -0.38
CA ALA A 678 -34.88 14.79 1.04
C ALA A 678 -34.45 16.02 1.84
N ALA A 679 -34.96 16.15 3.07
CA ALA A 679 -34.62 17.28 3.94
C ALA A 679 -33.21 17.14 4.52
N PHE A 680 -32.73 15.91 4.68
CA PHE A 680 -31.46 15.61 5.32
C PHE A 680 -30.87 14.30 4.80
N ALA A 681 -29.54 14.24 4.73
CA ALA A 681 -28.79 13.00 4.57
C ALA A 681 -27.60 12.94 5.53
N GLY A 682 -27.26 11.75 6.02
CA GLY A 682 -26.06 11.55 6.83
C GLY A 682 -25.37 10.21 6.57
N GLU A 683 -24.09 10.12 6.91
CA GLU A 683 -23.28 8.91 6.73
C GLU A 683 -22.57 8.53 8.03
N MET A 684 -22.34 7.24 8.24
CA MET A 684 -21.70 6.69 9.43
C MET A 684 -20.28 7.21 9.71
N ASN A 685 -19.64 7.87 8.75
CA ASN A 685 -18.33 8.50 8.92
C ASN A 685 -18.38 9.94 9.46
N GLY A 686 -19.56 10.44 9.83
CA GLY A 686 -19.76 11.78 10.38
C GLY A 686 -20.09 12.87 9.35
N ARG A 687 -20.33 12.50 8.08
CA ARG A 687 -20.78 13.45 7.05
C ARG A 687 -22.26 13.76 7.22
N MET A 688 -22.60 15.05 7.22
CA MET A 688 -23.98 15.54 7.40
C MET A 688 -24.34 16.53 6.29
N MET A 689 -25.46 16.31 5.60
CA MET A 689 -25.94 17.12 4.47
C MET A 689 -27.34 17.65 4.77
N PHE A 690 -27.45 18.94 5.05
CA PHE A 690 -28.72 19.60 5.34
C PHE A 690 -29.29 20.23 4.06
N ASN A 691 -30.38 19.69 3.54
CA ASN A 691 -31.22 20.38 2.54
C ASN A 691 -32.28 21.27 3.21
N ASP A 692 -32.47 21.07 4.51
CA ASP A 692 -33.24 21.92 5.39
C ASP A 692 -32.45 23.19 5.76
N ARG A 693 -32.93 24.34 5.31
CA ARG A 693 -32.36 25.69 5.54
C ARG A 693 -30.96 25.92 4.94
N TRP A 694 -30.37 24.89 4.32
CA TRP A 694 -29.03 24.92 3.73
C TRP A 694 -28.99 24.31 2.32
N SER A 695 -27.79 24.16 1.77
CA SER A 695 -27.56 23.83 0.34
C SER A 695 -27.74 22.34 -0.02
N GLY A 696 -27.80 21.46 0.97
CA GLY A 696 -27.77 20.01 0.81
C GLY A 696 -26.40 19.46 0.43
N LEU A 697 -25.34 20.29 0.47
CA LEU A 697 -23.95 19.83 0.46
C LEU A 697 -23.51 19.57 1.90
N ASP A 698 -22.48 18.75 2.03
CA ASP A 698 -21.91 18.37 3.31
C ASP A 698 -21.12 19.52 3.94
N ASP A 699 -21.46 19.81 5.19
CA ASP A 699 -20.93 20.94 5.93
C ASP A 699 -20.92 20.63 7.42
N ALA A 700 -19.76 20.25 7.95
CA ALA A 700 -19.64 19.91 9.36
C ALA A 700 -19.76 21.13 10.27
N LEU A 701 -19.32 22.31 9.81
CA LEU A 701 -19.38 23.55 10.60
C LEU A 701 -20.85 23.99 10.77
N TYR A 702 -21.64 23.89 9.70
CA TYR A 702 -23.09 24.11 9.78
C TYR A 702 -23.79 23.02 10.60
N ALA A 703 -23.36 21.76 10.50
CA ALA A 703 -23.88 20.68 11.34
C ALA A 703 -23.62 20.93 12.84
N ALA A 704 -22.44 21.42 13.20
CA ALA A 704 -22.12 21.84 14.56
C ALA A 704 -23.01 23.01 15.02
N ALA A 705 -23.24 24.02 14.17
CA ALA A 705 -24.14 25.12 14.50
C ALA A 705 -25.59 24.64 14.71
N ARG A 706 -26.11 23.75 13.85
CA ARG A 706 -27.43 23.12 14.00
C ARG A 706 -27.53 22.26 15.26
N LEU A 707 -26.45 21.58 15.63
CA LEU A 707 -26.41 20.81 16.88
C LEU A 707 -26.55 21.73 18.08
N LEU A 708 -25.76 22.80 18.12
CA LEU A 708 -25.77 23.76 19.23
C LEU A 708 -27.13 24.47 19.34
N GLU A 709 -27.78 24.79 18.21
CA GLU A 709 -29.16 25.27 18.19
C GLU A 709 -30.11 24.33 18.95
N ILE A 710 -30.06 23.02 18.62
CA ILE A 710 -30.90 22.00 19.23
C ILE A 710 -30.59 21.84 20.72
N LEU A 711 -29.30 21.72 21.08
CA LEU A 711 -28.88 21.51 22.47
C LEU A 711 -29.20 22.72 23.35
N SER A 712 -29.01 23.94 22.83
CA SER A 712 -29.27 25.16 23.61
C SER A 712 -30.74 25.34 24.00
N ALA A 713 -31.65 24.71 23.26
CA ALA A 713 -33.09 24.78 23.45
C ALA A 713 -33.65 23.71 24.40
N ASP A 714 -32.85 22.70 24.78
CA ASP A 714 -33.24 21.64 25.69
C ASP A 714 -32.66 21.91 27.08
N VAL A 715 -33.45 21.66 28.13
CA VAL A 715 -33.03 21.91 29.52
C VAL A 715 -32.12 20.83 30.07
N ARG A 716 -32.04 19.68 29.39
CA ARG A 716 -31.20 18.55 29.78
C ARG A 716 -29.78 18.74 29.26
N ASP A 717 -28.82 18.11 29.91
CA ASP A 717 -27.47 18.02 29.37
C ASP A 717 -27.41 17.13 28.11
N SER A 718 -26.34 17.27 27.33
CA SER A 718 -26.17 16.54 26.08
C SER A 718 -26.15 15.01 26.29
N ALA A 719 -25.59 14.52 27.40
CA ALA A 719 -25.58 13.09 27.71
C ALA A 719 -27.00 12.52 27.92
N ALA A 720 -27.87 13.24 28.63
CA ALA A 720 -29.27 12.91 28.83
C ALA A 720 -30.08 13.01 27.52
N ILE A 721 -29.80 14.00 26.68
CA ILE A 721 -30.44 14.15 25.36
C ILE A 721 -30.10 12.95 24.47
N PHE A 722 -28.81 12.63 24.34
CA PHE A 722 -28.38 11.53 23.49
C PHE A 722 -28.82 10.19 24.07
N SER A 723 -28.74 9.96 25.38
CA SER A 723 -29.16 8.68 26.00
C SER A 723 -30.66 8.38 25.85
N ALA A 724 -31.49 9.41 25.65
CA ALA A 724 -32.91 9.24 25.31
C ALA A 724 -33.14 8.72 23.87
N LEU A 725 -32.14 8.82 22.99
CA LEU A 725 -32.16 8.16 21.67
C LEU A 725 -31.72 6.70 21.84
N SER A 726 -32.32 5.76 21.09
CA SER A 726 -31.92 4.34 21.23
C SER A 726 -30.41 4.16 21.00
N ASN A 727 -29.82 3.29 21.81
CA ASN A 727 -28.41 2.93 21.72
C ASN A 727 -28.31 1.47 21.24
N PRO A 728 -28.15 1.23 19.93
CA PRO A 728 -28.00 -0.13 19.41
C PRO A 728 -26.65 -0.71 19.87
N ALA A 729 -26.66 -1.93 20.39
CA ALA A 729 -25.43 -2.70 20.59
C ALA A 729 -24.74 -2.90 19.23
N ARG A 730 -23.48 -2.48 19.12
CA ARG A 730 -22.72 -2.52 17.87
C ARG A 730 -21.47 -3.37 18.01
N LYS A 731 -21.17 -4.17 16.99
CA LYS A 731 -19.83 -4.73 16.81
C LYS A 731 -18.92 -3.67 16.16
N PRO A 732 -17.65 -3.53 16.55
CA PRO A 732 -16.70 -2.64 15.89
C PRO A 732 -16.63 -2.93 14.39
N ALA A 733 -16.39 -1.91 13.56
CA ALA A 733 -16.17 -2.11 12.14
C ALA A 733 -14.90 -2.95 11.94
N LEU A 734 -15.06 -4.14 11.35
CA LEU A 734 -13.94 -4.99 10.97
C LEU A 734 -13.42 -4.52 9.61
N SER A 735 -12.23 -3.90 9.59
CA SER A 735 -11.51 -3.63 8.35
C SER A 735 -10.65 -4.83 8.00
N THR A 736 -11.04 -5.61 7.00
CA THR A 736 -10.18 -6.61 6.35
C THR A 736 -9.50 -5.99 5.15
N GLU A 737 -8.18 -5.88 5.16
CA GLU A 737 -7.41 -5.49 3.96
C GLU A 737 -7.42 -6.68 3.01
N PHE A 738 -8.21 -6.58 1.93
CA PHE A 738 -8.03 -7.44 0.77
C PHE A 738 -6.84 -6.90 -0.02
N GLN A 739 -5.81 -7.73 -0.19
CA GLN A 739 -4.80 -7.49 -1.22
C GLN A 739 -5.49 -7.76 -2.56
N ASP A 740 -5.75 -6.70 -3.33
CA ASP A 740 -6.03 -6.85 -4.76
C ASP A 740 -4.77 -7.46 -5.39
N GLY A 741 -4.94 -8.64 -6.00
CA GLY A 741 -3.85 -9.48 -6.53
C GLY A 741 -3.28 -9.06 -7.87
#